data_AF-A0AAW5RUJ9-F1
#
_entry.id   AF-A0AAW5RUJ9-F1
#
_cell.length_a   1.000
_cell.length_b   1.000
_cell.length_c   1.000
_cell.angle_alpha   90.00
_cell.angle_beta   90.00
_cell.angle_gamma   90.00
#
_symmetry.space_group_name_H-M   'P 1'
#
loop_
_entity.id
_entity.type
_entity.pdbx_description
1 polymer ?
#
loop_
_entity_poly.entity_id
_entity_poly.type
_entity_poly.pdbx_seq_one_letter_code
_entity_poly.pdbx_strand_id
1 'polypeptide(L)'
;MKKHHLTAAMQTTLMPARAAASGHPAPEHEIPNAQSWYSISALSGAVPTVEIYIYDVIGYWGVSAQQFISDCKAAGVFDAKQLNIHIHSPGGDIMDGFAIYNTLARLTCKIDIWNDGLAASMASVILCLPNATVHMPSNAWVMIHKPWSGTVGNADDLRDMADWLDRNEALLLNAYEKKTGKTREELAALLSADTWLDGPQAKELGFVDVLEEPILAAAYVNENKMNDFTNMPTQARALFGAKATADQPPASATPASVTTQPAAAPSQAEALAAFKQAEQGRRNEIQDLFALTGGRFPELMAECLGDMDVTPAQTKEKIKAALGKPAGEAGPTGPAAHIHVGNGNLIGDSIRASLLARCGHAAAEGDNRYGGYSLRELARASLDGRGIQTGGHSPMAYVGMAFTHTSSDFGKILLDVANKSVLEGWENAEETFDKWTRKGTLSDFKVASRIGLSDIPSLRKVREGAEYKHVTLSDTGATIQLATYGELFAITRQAIINDDLDMLTRVPALFGAAARGTIGDLVYAVLTGNVKMPDNKTLFHADHKNLLTGADAAMGIKGLSAAKTLMRGQRAVGADDKPGRALNIRPGYALVPIELEDTALQLINSTSVPGADANSGIANPIKGFVDVIGEPRLSDASTEAWYLAAKGGDTIEVAYLDGQDSPWIEQQEGFTVDGVTTKVRIDAGVSALDYRGLVKSAGK
;
A
#
# COMPACT_ATOMS: atom_id res chain seq x y z
N MET A 1 38.14 -26.94 -55.89
CA MET A 1 39.27 -27.86 -55.58
C MET A 1 39.41 -28.00 -54.07
N LYS A 2 39.80 -29.20 -53.60
CA LYS A 2 40.34 -29.56 -52.26
C LYS A 2 39.55 -29.21 -50.97
N LYS A 3 39.12 -30.28 -50.29
CA LYS A 3 38.95 -30.38 -48.82
C LYS A 3 40.32 -30.60 -48.14
N HIS A 4 40.48 -30.19 -46.88
CA HIS A 4 41.41 -30.72 -45.87
C HIS A 4 40.88 -30.34 -44.45
N HIS A 5 41.59 -30.65 -43.37
CA HIS A 5 41.38 -31.85 -42.53
C HIS A 5 41.97 -31.62 -41.10
N LEU A 6 41.95 -32.66 -40.24
CA LEU A 6 42.53 -32.76 -38.88
C LEU A 6 41.66 -32.12 -37.76
N THR A 7 41.15 -32.79 -36.72
CA THR A 7 41.34 -34.12 -36.06
C THR A 7 42.38 -34.18 -34.92
N ALA A 8 41.93 -34.75 -33.77
CA ALA A 8 42.65 -35.40 -32.65
C ALA A 8 42.95 -34.55 -31.38
N ALA A 9 43.06 -35.09 -30.15
CA ALA A 9 42.54 -36.32 -29.51
C ALA A 9 42.75 -36.23 -27.97
N MET A 10 42.10 -37.10 -27.17
CA MET A 10 42.35 -37.24 -25.72
C MET A 10 43.71 -37.88 -25.41
N GLN A 11 44.32 -37.54 -24.26
CA GLN A 11 45.03 -38.55 -23.46
C GLN A 11 45.13 -38.20 -21.96
N THR A 12 45.08 -39.25 -21.14
CA THR A 12 44.97 -39.26 -19.67
C THR A 12 46.27 -39.74 -19.03
N THR A 13 46.63 -39.25 -17.83
CA THR A 13 47.65 -39.94 -17.01
C THR A 13 47.47 -39.78 -15.48
N LEU A 14 47.40 -40.95 -14.82
CA LEU A 14 47.89 -41.30 -13.46
C LEU A 14 47.15 -40.85 -12.16
N MET A 15 46.39 -41.81 -11.61
CA MET A 15 46.22 -42.12 -10.15
C MET A 15 47.44 -42.92 -9.62
N PRO A 16 47.59 -43.39 -8.33
CA PRO A 16 46.65 -43.50 -7.17
C PRO A 16 47.27 -43.01 -5.81
N ALA A 17 46.89 -43.35 -4.55
CA ALA A 17 45.91 -44.30 -3.96
C ALA A 17 45.43 -43.98 -2.51
N ARG A 18 44.16 -44.31 -2.21
CA ARG A 18 43.61 -45.05 -1.04
C ARG A 18 44.01 -44.71 0.42
N ALA A 19 43.06 -44.11 1.16
CA ALA A 19 42.70 -44.43 2.56
C ALA A 19 41.19 -44.13 2.76
N ALA A 20 40.54 -44.66 3.80
CA ALA A 20 39.07 -44.79 3.84
C ALA A 20 38.37 -44.26 5.11
N ALA A 21 37.06 -44.07 4.96
CA ALA A 21 35.98 -44.14 5.96
C ALA A 21 35.47 -42.85 6.65
N SER A 22 34.13 -42.80 6.68
CA SER A 22 33.19 -42.11 7.59
C SER A 22 32.65 -40.70 7.26
N GLY A 23 31.32 -40.66 7.11
CA GLY A 23 30.48 -39.55 7.59
C GLY A 23 30.42 -38.26 6.78
N HIS A 24 29.62 -38.24 5.70
CA HIS A 24 28.85 -37.05 5.34
C HIS A 24 27.37 -37.45 5.31
N PRO A 25 26.47 -36.76 6.04
CA PRO A 25 25.04 -36.94 5.83
C PRO A 25 24.68 -36.47 4.41
N ALA A 26 23.64 -37.06 3.84
CA ALA A 26 23.02 -36.55 2.62
C ALA A 26 22.51 -35.12 2.85
N PRO A 27 22.35 -34.28 1.81
CA PRO A 27 21.78 -32.95 1.98
C PRO A 27 20.35 -33.08 2.51
N GLU A 28 20.16 -32.74 3.77
CA GLU A 28 18.83 -32.56 4.35
C GLU A 28 18.16 -31.43 3.57
N HIS A 29 17.00 -31.73 2.97
CA HIS A 29 16.10 -30.68 2.53
C HIS A 29 15.61 -29.98 3.80
N GLU A 30 16.16 -28.81 4.11
CA GLU A 30 15.53 -27.88 5.03
C GLU A 30 14.19 -27.45 4.41
N ILE A 31 13.13 -28.18 4.75
CA ILE A 31 11.76 -27.73 4.53
C ILE A 31 11.55 -26.58 5.51
N PRO A 32 11.42 -25.31 5.07
CA PRO A 32 11.03 -24.24 5.97
C PRO A 32 9.66 -24.62 6.56
N ASN A 33 9.51 -24.44 7.87
CA ASN A 33 8.37 -24.95 8.65
C ASN A 33 7.06 -24.24 8.27
N ALA A 34 6.50 -24.61 7.12
CA ALA A 34 5.35 -23.98 6.49
C ALA A 34 4.06 -24.46 7.15
N GLN A 35 3.46 -23.60 7.96
CA GLN A 35 2.11 -23.80 8.45
C GLN A 35 1.13 -23.71 7.27
N SER A 36 0.21 -24.66 7.20
CA SER A 36 -0.82 -24.76 6.17
C SER A 36 -2.15 -25.08 6.83
N TRP A 37 -3.23 -24.48 6.35
CA TRP A 37 -4.60 -24.79 6.75
C TRP A 37 -5.13 -26.10 6.12
N TYR A 38 -4.30 -26.78 5.32
CA TYR A 38 -4.59 -28.13 4.84
C TYR A 38 -3.37 -29.05 4.79
N SER A 39 -3.66 -30.36 4.75
CA SER A 39 -2.73 -31.37 4.27
C SER A 39 -3.41 -32.28 3.25
N ILE A 40 -2.64 -32.81 2.29
CA ILE A 40 -3.13 -33.73 1.25
C ILE A 40 -2.17 -34.91 1.17
N SER A 41 -2.70 -36.13 1.19
CA SER A 41 -1.90 -37.36 1.11
C SER A 41 -2.57 -38.43 0.25
N ALA A 42 -1.82 -39.02 -0.67
CA ALA A 42 -2.27 -40.22 -1.38
C ALA A 42 -2.10 -41.44 -0.47
N LEU A 43 -3.17 -42.21 -0.25
CA LEU A 43 -3.13 -43.44 0.53
C LEU A 43 -2.61 -44.60 -0.32
N SER A 44 -1.73 -45.41 0.27
CA SER A 44 -1.32 -46.69 -0.31
C SER A 44 -2.42 -47.73 -0.12
N GLY A 45 -3.12 -48.09 -1.20
CA GLY A 45 -4.23 -49.03 -1.16
C GLY A 45 -4.58 -49.61 -2.53
N ALA A 46 -5.47 -50.60 -2.56
CA ALA A 46 -5.93 -51.24 -3.80
C ALA A 46 -6.84 -50.33 -4.65
N VAL A 47 -7.43 -49.30 -4.03
CA VAL A 47 -8.19 -48.24 -4.68
C VAL A 47 -7.35 -46.95 -4.57
N PRO A 48 -7.12 -46.20 -5.67
CA PRO A 48 -6.48 -44.90 -5.60
C PRO A 48 -7.33 -43.93 -4.76
N THR A 49 -6.90 -43.69 -3.53
CA THR A 49 -7.60 -42.86 -2.55
C THR A 49 -6.70 -41.72 -2.11
N VAL A 50 -7.27 -40.52 -2.00
CA VAL A 50 -6.58 -39.35 -1.45
C VAL A 50 -7.32 -38.87 -0.21
N GLU A 51 -6.57 -38.52 0.83
CA GLU A 51 -7.06 -37.79 2.00
C GLU A 51 -6.73 -36.31 1.88
N ILE A 52 -7.68 -35.45 2.26
CA ILE A 52 -7.52 -34.01 2.42
C ILE A 52 -7.99 -33.66 3.83
N TYR A 53 -7.16 -32.99 4.62
CA TYR A 53 -7.55 -32.39 5.89
C TYR A 53 -7.64 -30.88 5.67
N ILE A 54 -8.79 -30.25 5.96
CA ILE A 54 -9.01 -28.79 5.94
C ILE A 54 -9.18 -28.36 7.40
N TYR A 55 -8.05 -28.08 8.04
CA TYR A 55 -7.93 -27.84 9.48
C TYR A 55 -7.26 -26.48 9.64
N ASP A 56 -7.94 -25.53 10.29
CA ASP A 56 -7.61 -24.08 10.35
C ASP A 56 -8.26 -23.22 9.21
N VAL A 57 -7.95 -21.91 9.17
CA VAL A 57 -8.61 -20.88 8.35
C VAL A 57 -8.26 -20.99 6.86
N ILE A 58 -9.29 -21.12 6.01
CA ILE A 58 -9.16 -21.21 4.55
C ILE A 58 -8.58 -19.90 3.97
N GLY A 59 -7.54 -20.01 3.14
CA GLY A 59 -6.86 -18.87 2.50
C GLY A 59 -5.85 -18.14 3.40
N TYR A 60 -5.63 -18.62 4.62
CA TYR A 60 -4.67 -18.01 5.55
C TYR A 60 -3.23 -18.54 5.36
N TRP A 61 -2.29 -18.06 6.19
CA TRP A 61 -0.86 -18.43 6.13
C TRP A 61 -0.16 -18.13 4.78
N GLY A 62 -0.77 -17.31 3.91
CA GLY A 62 -0.31 -17.05 2.55
C GLY A 62 -0.58 -18.19 1.56
N VAL A 63 -1.33 -19.21 1.97
CA VAL A 63 -1.63 -20.40 1.18
C VAL A 63 -2.97 -20.22 0.46
N SER A 64 -2.91 -19.87 -0.83
CA SER A 64 -4.09 -19.66 -1.69
C SER A 64 -4.71 -20.95 -2.22
N ALA A 65 -5.93 -20.88 -2.75
CA ALA A 65 -6.56 -22.00 -3.45
C ALA A 65 -5.77 -22.44 -4.70
N GLN A 66 -4.93 -21.59 -5.30
CA GLN A 66 -4.06 -22.02 -6.40
C GLN A 66 -3.00 -23.03 -5.93
N GLN A 67 -2.44 -22.82 -4.72
CA GLN A 67 -1.52 -23.77 -4.11
C GLN A 67 -2.25 -25.08 -3.76
N PHE A 68 -3.44 -24.98 -3.14
CA PHE A 68 -4.29 -26.15 -2.87
C PHE A 68 -4.57 -26.98 -4.12
N ILE A 69 -4.96 -26.34 -5.23
CA ILE A 69 -5.23 -27.03 -6.50
C ILE A 69 -3.96 -27.65 -7.10
N SER A 70 -2.80 -27.00 -6.94
CA SER A 70 -1.50 -27.55 -7.33
C SER A 70 -1.15 -28.80 -6.51
N ASP A 71 -1.38 -28.78 -5.20
CA ASP A 71 -1.09 -29.89 -4.31
C ASP A 71 -2.09 -31.05 -4.50
N CYS A 72 -3.36 -30.74 -4.76
CA CYS A 72 -4.35 -31.72 -5.25
C CYS A 72 -3.85 -32.43 -6.52
N LYS A 73 -3.24 -31.69 -7.45
CA LYS A 73 -2.67 -32.27 -8.67
C LYS A 73 -1.45 -33.14 -8.37
N ALA A 74 -0.55 -32.69 -7.49
CA ALA A 74 0.64 -33.44 -7.09
C ALA A 74 0.29 -34.75 -6.34
N ALA A 75 -0.76 -34.72 -5.51
CA ALA A 75 -1.27 -35.89 -4.80
C ALA A 75 -2.20 -36.79 -5.62
N GLY A 76 -2.52 -36.44 -6.88
CA GLY A 76 -3.35 -37.25 -7.77
C GLY A 76 -4.86 -37.21 -7.50
N VAL A 77 -5.37 -36.16 -6.82
CA VAL A 77 -6.81 -35.98 -6.53
C VAL A 77 -7.68 -36.11 -7.78
N PHE A 78 -7.23 -35.57 -8.91
CA PHE A 78 -7.96 -35.58 -10.18
C PHE A 78 -8.06 -36.96 -10.84
N ASP A 79 -7.18 -37.90 -10.48
CA ASP A 79 -7.16 -39.28 -10.98
C ASP A 79 -7.71 -40.30 -9.96
N ALA A 80 -7.96 -39.86 -8.72
CA ALA A 80 -8.44 -40.68 -7.61
C ALA A 80 -9.79 -41.35 -7.91
N LYS A 81 -10.01 -42.50 -7.27
CA LYS A 81 -11.30 -43.22 -7.30
C LYS A 81 -12.12 -42.98 -6.03
N GLN A 82 -11.46 -42.60 -4.94
CA GLN A 82 -12.09 -42.12 -3.72
C GLN A 82 -11.34 -40.89 -3.17
N LEU A 83 -12.09 -39.95 -2.62
CA LEU A 83 -11.58 -38.77 -1.93
C LEU A 83 -12.21 -38.71 -0.54
N ASN A 84 -11.37 -38.70 0.48
CA ASN A 84 -11.77 -38.53 1.87
C ASN A 84 -11.41 -37.10 2.30
N ILE A 85 -12.37 -36.33 2.79
CA ILE A 85 -12.14 -34.94 3.24
C ILE A 85 -12.47 -34.83 4.73
N HIS A 86 -11.53 -34.40 5.53
CA HIS A 86 -11.67 -34.16 6.96
C HIS A 86 -11.73 -32.65 7.22
N ILE A 87 -12.76 -32.17 7.91
CA ILE A 87 -13.02 -30.74 8.12
C ILE A 87 -13.02 -30.42 9.62
N HIS A 88 -12.13 -29.52 10.01
CA HIS A 88 -12.12 -28.87 11.32
C HIS A 88 -11.69 -27.40 11.13
N SER A 89 -12.59 -26.61 10.51
CA SER A 89 -12.28 -25.27 10.02
C SER A 89 -13.37 -24.25 10.34
N PRO A 90 -13.00 -23.03 10.77
CA PRO A 90 -13.92 -21.91 10.91
C PRO A 90 -14.35 -21.29 9.56
N GLY A 91 -13.90 -21.85 8.43
CA GLY A 91 -14.00 -21.22 7.12
C GLY A 91 -12.86 -20.23 6.88
N GLY A 92 -13.08 -19.19 6.08
CA GLY A 92 -12.04 -18.24 5.70
C GLY A 92 -12.42 -17.46 4.45
N ASP A 93 -11.46 -17.19 3.57
CA ASP A 93 -11.69 -16.41 2.34
C ASP A 93 -12.73 -17.05 1.41
N ILE A 94 -13.63 -16.21 0.89
CA ILE A 94 -14.77 -16.64 0.09
C ILE A 94 -14.39 -17.03 -1.34
N MET A 95 -13.38 -16.38 -1.92
CA MET A 95 -12.94 -16.63 -3.28
C MET A 95 -12.11 -17.93 -3.34
N ASP A 96 -11.21 -18.13 -2.38
CA ASP A 96 -10.48 -19.39 -2.20
C ASP A 96 -11.44 -20.53 -1.86
N GLY A 97 -12.39 -20.32 -0.94
CA GLY A 97 -13.43 -21.30 -0.59
C GLY A 97 -14.27 -21.73 -1.81
N PHE A 98 -14.70 -20.78 -2.66
CA PHE A 98 -15.40 -21.12 -3.90
C PHE A 98 -14.47 -21.76 -4.94
N ALA A 99 -13.19 -21.42 -5.00
CA ALA A 99 -12.25 -22.08 -5.92
C ALA A 99 -12.02 -23.55 -5.53
N ILE A 100 -11.93 -23.85 -4.23
CA ILE A 100 -11.88 -25.21 -3.69
C ILE A 100 -13.17 -25.96 -4.01
N TYR A 101 -14.33 -25.40 -3.64
CA TYR A 101 -15.63 -25.99 -3.91
C TYR A 101 -15.83 -26.31 -5.39
N ASN A 102 -15.60 -25.33 -6.28
CA ASN A 102 -15.81 -25.49 -7.72
C ASN A 102 -14.79 -26.41 -8.39
N THR A 103 -13.63 -26.65 -7.77
CA THR A 103 -12.65 -27.65 -8.22
C THR A 103 -13.10 -29.05 -7.84
N LEU A 104 -13.40 -29.28 -6.56
CA LEU A 104 -13.77 -30.59 -6.03
C LEU A 104 -15.15 -31.05 -6.53
N ALA A 105 -16.10 -30.13 -6.74
CA ALA A 105 -17.44 -30.41 -7.27
C ALA A 105 -17.45 -30.96 -8.71
N ARG A 106 -16.32 -30.91 -9.43
CA ARG A 106 -16.16 -31.48 -10.77
C ARG A 106 -15.67 -32.93 -10.77
N LEU A 107 -15.24 -33.44 -9.62
CA LEU A 107 -14.75 -34.79 -9.50
C LEU A 107 -15.89 -35.79 -9.63
N THR A 108 -15.62 -36.91 -10.31
CA THR A 108 -16.57 -38.01 -10.49
C THR A 108 -16.20 -39.24 -9.65
N CYS A 109 -15.29 -39.08 -8.69
CA CYS A 109 -14.89 -40.11 -7.73
C CYS A 109 -15.91 -40.21 -6.59
N LYS A 110 -15.81 -41.24 -5.74
CA LYS A 110 -16.56 -41.28 -4.49
C LYS A 110 -15.99 -40.22 -3.54
N ILE A 111 -16.82 -39.33 -3.02
CA ILE A 111 -16.41 -38.33 -2.02
C ILE A 111 -17.09 -38.67 -0.69
N ASP A 112 -16.30 -38.84 0.37
CA ASP A 112 -16.77 -38.88 1.75
C ASP A 112 -16.17 -37.68 2.50
N ILE A 113 -16.98 -37.02 3.33
CA ILE A 113 -16.57 -35.86 4.11
C ILE A 113 -16.90 -36.10 5.58
N TRP A 114 -15.92 -35.94 6.46
CA TRP A 114 -16.10 -35.94 7.91
C TRP A 114 -16.01 -34.52 8.44
N ASN A 115 -17.02 -34.09 9.20
CA ASN A 115 -16.92 -32.89 10.03
C ASN A 115 -16.39 -33.31 11.41
N ASP A 116 -15.07 -33.33 11.57
CA ASP A 116 -14.39 -33.82 12.77
C ASP A 116 -14.55 -32.91 14.01
N GLY A 117 -15.18 -31.73 13.86
CA GLY A 117 -15.63 -30.94 15.00
C GLY A 117 -16.25 -29.59 14.65
N LEU A 118 -15.80 -28.94 13.56
CA LEU A 118 -16.35 -27.66 13.11
C LEU A 118 -16.28 -27.54 11.58
N ALA A 119 -17.42 -27.22 10.98
CA ALA A 119 -17.53 -26.72 9.60
C ALA A 119 -18.33 -25.42 9.59
N ALA A 120 -17.66 -24.28 9.78
CA ALA A 120 -18.29 -22.96 9.81
C ALA A 120 -18.02 -22.14 8.53
N SER A 121 -18.87 -21.17 8.22
CA SER A 121 -18.67 -20.23 7.11
C SER A 121 -18.34 -20.99 5.81
N MET A 122 -17.29 -20.62 5.07
CA MET A 122 -16.89 -21.32 3.84
C MET A 122 -16.56 -22.82 4.00
N ALA A 123 -16.21 -23.31 5.20
CA ALA A 123 -16.03 -24.75 5.41
C ALA A 123 -17.38 -25.50 5.33
N SER A 124 -18.49 -24.87 5.74
CA SER A 124 -19.84 -25.42 5.55
C SER A 124 -20.29 -25.45 4.08
N VAL A 125 -19.73 -24.58 3.23
CA VAL A 125 -19.94 -24.65 1.76
C VAL A 125 -19.21 -25.86 1.19
N ILE A 126 -17.98 -26.12 1.63
CA ILE A 126 -17.21 -27.31 1.23
C ILE A 126 -17.89 -28.61 1.72
N LEU A 127 -18.50 -28.59 2.91
CA LEU A 127 -19.36 -29.68 3.40
C LEU A 127 -20.53 -29.98 2.43
N CYS A 128 -21.00 -28.98 1.68
CA CYS A 128 -22.10 -29.09 0.71
C CYS A 128 -21.64 -29.47 -0.72
N LEU A 129 -20.50 -30.14 -0.87
CA LEU A 129 -20.02 -30.64 -2.16
C LEU A 129 -21.04 -31.63 -2.78
N PRO A 130 -21.31 -31.55 -4.09
CA PRO A 130 -22.24 -32.45 -4.75
C PRO A 130 -21.68 -33.88 -4.78
N ASN A 131 -22.56 -34.87 -4.65
CA ASN A 131 -22.25 -36.31 -4.59
C ASN A 131 -21.38 -36.74 -3.38
N ALA A 132 -21.11 -35.85 -2.42
CA ALA A 132 -20.43 -36.18 -1.18
C ALA A 132 -21.39 -36.82 -0.16
N THR A 133 -20.94 -37.91 0.48
CA THR A 133 -21.56 -38.43 1.71
C THR A 133 -20.90 -37.75 2.91
N VAL A 134 -21.70 -37.03 3.69
CA VAL A 134 -21.26 -36.24 4.85
C VAL A 134 -21.56 -37.00 6.13
N HIS A 135 -20.50 -37.25 6.90
CA HIS A 135 -20.49 -37.88 8.21
C HIS A 135 -20.19 -36.80 9.25
N MET A 136 -20.94 -36.80 10.37
CA MET A 136 -20.75 -35.82 11.43
C MET A 136 -21.05 -36.44 12.80
N PRO A 137 -20.12 -36.39 13.76
CA PRO A 137 -20.37 -36.74 15.15
C PRO A 137 -21.44 -35.84 15.78
N SER A 138 -22.26 -36.40 16.66
CA SER A 138 -23.31 -35.65 17.37
C SER A 138 -22.82 -34.47 18.24
N ASN A 139 -21.53 -34.39 18.54
CA ASN A 139 -20.89 -33.29 19.28
C ASN A 139 -20.10 -32.28 18.42
N ALA A 140 -20.09 -32.45 17.09
CA ALA A 140 -19.53 -31.47 16.17
C ALA A 140 -20.54 -30.34 15.86
N TRP A 141 -20.07 -29.28 15.19
CA TRP A 141 -20.89 -28.13 14.80
C TRP A 141 -20.81 -27.80 13.30
N VAL A 142 -21.94 -27.38 12.72
CA VAL A 142 -22.00 -26.65 11.45
C VAL A 142 -22.47 -25.22 11.74
N MET A 143 -21.91 -24.23 11.06
CA MET A 143 -22.33 -22.83 11.22
C MET A 143 -22.42 -22.11 9.88
N ILE A 144 -23.55 -21.42 9.66
CA ILE A 144 -23.81 -20.63 8.46
C ILE A 144 -24.17 -19.19 8.83
N HIS A 145 -23.57 -18.25 8.11
CA HIS A 145 -23.82 -16.81 8.23
C HIS A 145 -23.67 -16.11 6.87
N LYS A 146 -24.18 -14.89 6.76
CA LYS A 146 -23.98 -14.04 5.58
C LYS A 146 -22.48 -13.80 5.33
N PRO A 147 -22.06 -13.60 4.06
CA PRO A 147 -20.70 -13.16 3.80
C PRO A 147 -20.50 -11.76 4.40
N TRP A 148 -19.33 -11.52 4.99
CA TRP A 148 -18.97 -10.21 5.51
C TRP A 148 -17.64 -9.76 4.92
N SER A 149 -17.48 -8.45 4.79
CA SER A 149 -16.26 -7.79 4.32
C SER A 149 -16.26 -6.35 4.82
N GLY A 150 -15.08 -5.73 4.84
CA GLY A 150 -14.93 -4.29 5.07
C GLY A 150 -14.46 -3.60 3.79
N THR A 151 -15.12 -2.52 3.40
CA THR A 151 -14.59 -1.57 2.43
C THR A 151 -14.55 -0.18 3.04
N VAL A 152 -13.60 0.64 2.60
CA VAL A 152 -13.49 2.05 2.97
C VAL A 152 -13.41 2.83 1.66
N GLY A 153 -14.32 3.78 1.48
CA GLY A 153 -14.44 4.53 0.24
C GLY A 153 -15.61 5.49 0.25
N ASN A 154 -15.95 5.99 -0.93
CA ASN A 154 -17.10 6.86 -1.16
C ASN A 154 -18.42 6.06 -1.20
N ALA A 155 -19.55 6.75 -1.41
CA ALA A 155 -20.87 6.13 -1.39
C ALA A 155 -21.09 5.07 -2.49
N ASP A 156 -20.39 5.16 -3.61
CA ASP A 156 -20.45 4.18 -4.70
C ASP A 156 -19.56 2.97 -4.38
N ASP A 157 -18.36 3.16 -3.83
CA ASP A 157 -17.49 2.07 -3.35
C ASP A 157 -18.19 1.19 -2.28
N LEU A 158 -18.96 1.83 -1.40
CA LEU A 158 -19.77 1.16 -0.37
C LEU A 158 -20.94 0.35 -0.96
N ARG A 159 -21.57 0.85 -2.04
CA ARG A 159 -22.63 0.11 -2.76
C ARG A 159 -22.06 -1.04 -3.56
N ASP A 160 -20.94 -0.84 -4.26
CA ASP A 160 -20.29 -1.89 -5.04
C ASP A 160 -19.86 -3.07 -4.16
N MET A 161 -19.41 -2.80 -2.92
CA MET A 161 -19.14 -3.85 -1.93
C MET A 161 -20.42 -4.52 -1.41
N ALA A 162 -21.50 -3.77 -1.14
CA ALA A 162 -22.78 -4.37 -0.74
C ALA A 162 -23.34 -5.29 -1.85
N ASP A 163 -23.38 -4.81 -3.09
CA ASP A 163 -23.77 -5.59 -4.27
C ASP A 163 -22.84 -6.80 -4.50
N TRP A 164 -21.56 -6.71 -4.12
CA TRP A 164 -20.63 -7.84 -4.16
C TRP A 164 -20.93 -8.88 -3.05
N LEU A 165 -21.25 -8.44 -1.83
CA LEU A 165 -21.67 -9.34 -0.74
C LEU A 165 -22.99 -10.04 -1.06
N ASP A 166 -24.00 -9.33 -1.54
CA ASP A 166 -25.29 -9.90 -1.95
C ASP A 166 -25.12 -10.95 -3.08
N ARG A 167 -24.25 -10.67 -4.06
CA ARG A 167 -23.88 -11.65 -5.11
C ARG A 167 -23.21 -12.89 -4.54
N ASN A 168 -22.37 -12.75 -3.52
CA ASN A 168 -21.71 -13.88 -2.87
C ASN A 168 -22.67 -14.69 -1.97
N GLU A 169 -23.58 -14.02 -1.24
CA GLU A 169 -24.67 -14.68 -0.50
C GLU A 169 -25.52 -15.51 -1.46
N ALA A 170 -25.81 -14.98 -2.65
CA ALA A 170 -26.52 -15.70 -3.69
C ALA A 170 -25.78 -16.95 -4.19
N LEU A 171 -24.44 -17.00 -4.13
CA LEU A 171 -23.63 -18.18 -4.46
C LEU A 171 -23.57 -19.20 -3.30
N LEU A 172 -23.46 -18.73 -2.06
CA LEU A 172 -23.55 -19.53 -0.83
C LEU A 172 -24.87 -20.32 -0.82
N LEU A 173 -25.99 -19.62 -1.02
CA LEU A 173 -27.34 -20.20 -1.13
C LEU A 173 -27.43 -21.32 -2.17
N ASN A 174 -26.82 -21.15 -3.35
CA ASN A 174 -26.87 -22.16 -4.41
C ASN A 174 -26.18 -23.49 -4.04
N ALA A 175 -25.22 -23.49 -3.11
CA ALA A 175 -24.59 -24.70 -2.59
C ALA A 175 -25.49 -25.37 -1.53
N TYR A 176 -26.02 -24.59 -0.61
CA TYR A 176 -26.89 -25.08 0.46
C TYR A 176 -28.23 -25.62 -0.08
N GLU A 177 -28.85 -24.95 -1.06
CA GLU A 177 -30.07 -25.42 -1.74
C GLU A 177 -29.87 -26.83 -2.32
N LYS A 178 -28.73 -27.06 -3.00
CA LYS A 178 -28.41 -28.34 -3.64
C LYS A 178 -28.15 -29.47 -2.65
N LYS A 179 -27.55 -29.18 -1.49
CA LYS A 179 -27.27 -30.19 -0.45
C LYS A 179 -28.49 -30.48 0.41
N THR A 180 -29.20 -29.44 0.86
CA THR A 180 -30.28 -29.55 1.85
C THR A 180 -31.67 -29.77 1.25
N GLY A 181 -31.89 -29.38 -0.01
CA GLY A 181 -33.20 -29.38 -0.65
C GLY A 181 -34.18 -28.32 -0.10
N LYS A 182 -33.74 -27.42 0.77
CA LYS A 182 -34.55 -26.33 1.35
C LYS A 182 -34.79 -25.19 0.37
N THR A 183 -35.81 -24.39 0.64
CA THR A 183 -36.08 -23.18 -0.14
C THR A 183 -35.02 -22.11 0.11
N ARG A 184 -34.84 -21.22 -0.87
CA ARG A 184 -33.88 -20.12 -0.78
C ARG A 184 -34.21 -19.18 0.37
N GLU A 185 -35.50 -18.97 0.61
CA GLU A 185 -36.04 -18.12 1.66
C GLU A 185 -35.73 -18.67 3.06
N GLU A 186 -35.91 -19.99 3.27
CA GLU A 186 -35.53 -20.66 4.53
C GLU A 186 -34.02 -20.55 4.77
N LEU A 187 -33.20 -20.83 3.75
CA LEU A 187 -31.74 -20.79 3.86
C LEU A 187 -31.21 -19.37 4.08
N ALA A 188 -31.80 -18.35 3.44
CA ALA A 188 -31.47 -16.95 3.66
C ALA A 188 -31.83 -16.49 5.09
N ALA A 189 -32.94 -16.98 5.65
CA ALA A 189 -33.30 -16.71 7.03
C ALA A 189 -32.30 -17.33 8.02
N LEU A 190 -31.84 -18.57 7.78
CA LEU A 190 -30.81 -19.21 8.61
C LEU A 190 -29.44 -18.50 8.49
N LEU A 191 -29.04 -18.11 7.27
CA LEU A 191 -27.83 -17.32 7.04
C LEU A 191 -27.88 -15.95 7.73
N SER A 192 -29.04 -15.30 7.76
CA SER A 192 -29.21 -13.99 8.41
C SER A 192 -29.29 -14.05 9.95
N ALA A 193 -29.34 -15.26 10.53
CA ALA A 193 -29.46 -15.47 11.97
C ALA A 193 -28.14 -15.91 12.64
N ASP A 194 -27.05 -16.03 11.86
CA ASP A 194 -25.77 -16.63 12.26
C ASP A 194 -26.00 -18.00 12.91
N THR A 195 -26.64 -18.91 12.16
CA THR A 195 -27.17 -20.17 12.68
C THR A 195 -26.07 -21.18 12.97
N TRP A 196 -26.06 -21.68 14.21
CA TRP A 196 -25.26 -22.81 14.66
C TRP A 196 -26.12 -24.07 14.75
N LEU A 197 -25.62 -25.18 14.24
CA LEU A 197 -26.30 -26.48 14.18
C LEU A 197 -25.42 -27.56 14.82
N ASP A 198 -25.96 -28.29 15.79
CA ASP A 198 -25.35 -29.54 16.27
C ASP A 198 -25.54 -30.68 15.25
N GLY A 199 -24.91 -31.84 15.48
CA GLY A 199 -25.02 -32.99 14.55
C GLY A 199 -26.46 -33.41 14.22
N PRO A 200 -27.35 -33.62 15.23
CA PRO A 200 -28.77 -33.88 15.01
C PRO A 200 -29.48 -32.80 14.17
N GLN A 201 -29.30 -31.52 14.48
CA GLN A 201 -29.91 -30.41 13.75
C GLN A 201 -29.38 -30.30 12.32
N ALA A 202 -28.07 -30.44 12.13
CA ALA A 202 -27.43 -30.42 10.81
C ALA A 202 -27.94 -31.55 9.92
N LYS A 203 -28.24 -32.72 10.49
CA LYS A 203 -28.89 -33.84 9.80
C LYS A 203 -30.37 -33.59 9.50
N GLU A 204 -31.13 -33.07 10.45
CA GLU A 204 -32.55 -32.70 10.23
C GLU A 204 -32.70 -31.63 9.14
N LEU A 205 -31.78 -30.67 9.07
CA LEU A 205 -31.77 -29.63 8.05
C LEU A 205 -31.07 -30.04 6.74
N GLY A 206 -30.56 -31.28 6.62
CA GLY A 206 -30.03 -31.84 5.36
C GLY A 206 -28.60 -31.45 5.01
N PHE A 207 -27.82 -30.88 5.93
CA PHE A 207 -26.37 -30.64 5.74
C PHE A 207 -25.55 -31.94 5.89
N VAL A 208 -26.06 -32.91 6.64
CA VAL A 208 -25.37 -34.16 7.03
C VAL A 208 -26.22 -35.38 6.64
N ASP A 209 -25.58 -36.41 6.10
CA ASP A 209 -26.26 -37.67 5.73
C ASP A 209 -26.14 -38.71 6.86
N VAL A 210 -24.95 -38.87 7.43
CA VAL A 210 -24.62 -39.85 8.48
C VAL A 210 -24.32 -39.13 9.79
N LEU A 211 -25.07 -39.47 10.84
CA LEU A 211 -24.81 -39.00 12.20
C LEU A 211 -24.00 -40.08 12.91
N GLU A 212 -22.86 -39.71 13.46
CA GLU A 212 -21.94 -40.60 14.16
C GLU A 212 -22.01 -40.38 15.69
N GLU A 213 -21.54 -41.39 16.44
CA GLU A 213 -21.39 -41.29 17.89
C GLU A 213 -20.41 -40.16 18.27
N PRO A 214 -20.53 -39.56 19.47
CA PRO A 214 -19.65 -38.48 19.88
C PRO A 214 -18.17 -38.91 19.87
N ILE A 215 -17.33 -38.21 19.12
CA ILE A 215 -15.88 -38.45 19.13
C ILE A 215 -15.20 -37.51 20.14
N LEU A 216 -14.28 -38.04 20.93
CA LEU A 216 -13.37 -37.26 21.77
C LEU A 216 -12.23 -36.67 20.92
N ALA A 217 -12.58 -35.95 19.85
CA ALA A 217 -11.60 -35.33 18.95
C ALA A 217 -10.96 -34.11 19.61
N ALA A 218 -9.73 -34.28 20.10
CA ALA A 218 -8.86 -33.18 20.52
C ALA A 218 -8.18 -32.52 19.31
N ALA A 219 -8.99 -31.93 18.42
CA ALA A 219 -8.54 -30.96 17.43
C ALA A 219 -8.96 -29.56 17.92
N TYR A 220 -8.07 -28.58 17.79
CA TYR A 220 -8.27 -27.21 18.24
C TYR A 220 -8.18 -26.28 17.03
N VAL A 221 -9.15 -25.37 16.87
CA VAL A 221 -9.02 -24.25 15.93
C VAL A 221 -8.08 -23.22 16.54
N ASN A 222 -6.87 -23.13 16.02
CA ASN A 222 -5.77 -22.35 16.61
C ASN A 222 -5.84 -20.86 16.26
N GLU A 223 -7.01 -20.22 16.38
CA GLU A 223 -7.12 -18.79 16.08
C GLU A 223 -8.25 -18.07 16.84
N ASN A 224 -8.01 -16.79 17.15
CA ASN A 224 -8.85 -15.96 18.02
C ASN A 224 -10.10 -15.41 17.30
N LYS A 225 -10.70 -16.18 16.38
CA LYS A 225 -11.89 -15.82 15.57
C LYS A 225 -13.21 -15.89 16.33
N MET A 226 -13.17 -16.04 17.65
CA MET A 226 -14.36 -16.05 18.51
C MET A 226 -15.14 -14.71 18.49
N ASN A 227 -14.53 -13.64 17.97
CA ASN A 227 -15.17 -12.34 17.73
C ASN A 227 -15.87 -12.23 16.35
N ASP A 228 -15.54 -13.10 15.39
CA ASP A 228 -16.06 -13.05 14.01
C ASP A 228 -17.46 -13.69 13.89
N PHE A 229 -17.92 -14.39 14.93
CA PHE A 229 -19.18 -15.14 14.93
C PHE A 229 -20.16 -14.66 16.02
N THR A 230 -21.28 -14.07 15.61
CA THR A 230 -22.40 -13.82 16.51
C THR A 230 -23.03 -15.15 16.96
N ASN A 231 -23.78 -15.12 18.07
CA ASN A 231 -24.64 -16.21 18.55
C ASN A 231 -23.96 -17.55 18.88
N MET A 232 -22.63 -17.63 18.93
CA MET A 232 -21.89 -18.88 19.22
C MET A 232 -22.30 -19.55 20.56
N PRO A 233 -22.83 -20.80 20.52
CA PRO A 233 -23.19 -21.57 21.71
C PRO A 233 -22.02 -21.78 22.66
N THR A 234 -22.31 -21.83 23.97
CA THR A 234 -21.27 -22.00 25.01
C THR A 234 -20.44 -23.28 24.83
N GLN A 235 -21.04 -24.34 24.28
CA GLN A 235 -20.36 -25.61 23.98
C GLN A 235 -19.39 -25.49 22.79
N ALA A 236 -19.76 -24.74 21.74
CA ALA A 236 -18.93 -24.52 20.55
C ALA A 236 -17.67 -23.69 20.87
N ARG A 237 -17.75 -22.76 21.84
CA ARG A 237 -16.60 -21.93 22.29
C ARG A 237 -15.38 -22.75 22.72
N ALA A 238 -15.57 -23.98 23.21
CA ALA A 238 -14.48 -24.85 23.64
C ALA A 238 -13.55 -25.28 22.49
N LEU A 239 -13.97 -25.15 21.23
CA LEU A 239 -13.19 -25.53 20.04
C LEU A 239 -12.15 -24.48 19.61
N PHE A 240 -12.22 -23.26 20.15
CA PHE A 240 -11.43 -22.09 19.71
C PHE A 240 -10.31 -21.68 20.71
N GLY A 241 -9.76 -22.64 21.46
CA GLY A 241 -8.78 -22.41 22.52
C GLY A 241 -7.32 -22.62 22.11
N ALA A 242 -6.40 -21.94 22.81
CA ALA A 242 -4.96 -22.13 22.62
C ALA A 242 -4.51 -23.55 22.99
N LYS A 243 -3.56 -24.09 22.20
CA LYS A 243 -3.08 -25.47 22.23
C LYS A 243 -2.59 -25.91 23.63
N ALA A 244 -3.39 -26.71 24.33
CA ALA A 244 -3.02 -27.26 25.63
C ALA A 244 -1.94 -28.34 25.49
N THR A 245 -0.88 -28.26 26.31
CA THR A 245 0.08 -29.37 26.49
C THR A 245 -0.64 -30.56 27.10
N ALA A 246 -0.46 -31.74 26.49
CA ALA A 246 -1.16 -32.96 26.87
C ALA A 246 -0.69 -33.52 28.23
N ASP A 247 -1.29 -33.04 29.32
CA ASP A 247 -1.33 -33.75 30.60
C ASP A 247 -2.42 -33.18 31.54
N GLN A 248 -3.68 -33.62 31.38
CA GLN A 248 -4.70 -33.78 32.45
C GLN A 248 -5.91 -34.58 31.92
N PRO A 249 -6.43 -35.59 32.66
CA PRO A 249 -7.62 -36.35 32.27
C PRO A 249 -8.93 -35.62 32.65
N PRO A 250 -10.02 -35.77 31.87
CA PRO A 250 -11.27 -35.05 32.12
C PRO A 250 -12.09 -35.63 33.29
N ALA A 251 -12.81 -34.76 34.00
CA ALA A 251 -13.74 -35.13 35.07
C ALA A 251 -15.07 -35.68 34.50
N SER A 252 -15.63 -36.69 35.16
CA SER A 252 -16.85 -37.38 34.74
C SER A 252 -18.13 -36.65 35.13
N ALA A 253 -19.00 -36.39 34.14
CA ALA A 253 -20.37 -35.96 34.38
C ALA A 253 -21.31 -37.17 34.53
N THR A 254 -22.20 -37.14 35.52
CA THR A 254 -23.22 -38.18 35.76
C THR A 254 -24.59 -37.66 35.31
N PRO A 255 -25.44 -38.45 34.60
CA PRO A 255 -26.76 -37.99 34.19
C PRO A 255 -27.76 -38.04 35.35
N ALA A 256 -28.50 -36.94 35.55
CA ALA A 256 -29.66 -36.90 36.45
C ALA A 256 -30.95 -37.18 35.65
N SER A 257 -31.81 -38.07 36.17
CA SER A 257 -33.06 -38.48 35.55
C SER A 257 -34.21 -37.52 35.87
N VAL A 258 -34.99 -37.15 34.85
CA VAL A 258 -36.22 -36.36 35.02
C VAL A 258 -37.40 -37.30 35.23
N THR A 259 -38.15 -37.10 36.32
CA THR A 259 -39.47 -37.72 36.54
C THR A 259 -40.55 -36.66 36.49
N THR A 260 -41.58 -36.89 35.67
CA THR A 260 -42.73 -35.98 35.51
C THR A 260 -43.86 -36.35 36.47
N GLN A 261 -44.46 -35.35 37.12
CA GLN A 261 -45.76 -35.49 37.80
C GLN A 261 -46.59 -34.19 37.62
N PRO A 262 -47.93 -34.25 37.46
CA PRO A 262 -48.69 -33.10 36.95
C PRO A 262 -48.92 -31.98 37.98
N ALA A 263 -49.01 -30.75 37.48
CA ALA A 263 -49.20 -29.54 38.29
C ALA A 263 -50.63 -29.41 38.88
N ALA A 264 -50.71 -28.95 40.13
CA ALA A 264 -51.90 -28.35 40.71
C ALA A 264 -51.88 -26.82 40.50
N ALA A 265 -53.05 -26.17 40.48
CA ALA A 265 -53.16 -24.73 40.23
C ALA A 265 -52.51 -23.89 41.37
N PRO A 266 -51.75 -22.83 41.05
CA PRO A 266 -50.98 -22.07 42.03
C PRO A 266 -51.86 -21.22 42.97
N SER A 267 -51.39 -21.08 44.20
CA SER A 267 -52.00 -20.28 45.25
C SER A 267 -51.79 -18.77 45.05
N GLN A 268 -52.59 -17.95 45.75
CA GLN A 268 -52.51 -16.48 45.65
C GLN A 268 -51.13 -15.91 46.07
N ALA A 269 -50.37 -16.61 46.91
CA ALA A 269 -49.02 -16.22 47.29
C ALA A 269 -48.02 -16.41 46.14
N GLU A 270 -48.16 -17.49 45.37
CA GLU A 270 -47.32 -17.78 44.20
C GLU A 270 -47.65 -16.83 43.04
N ALA A 271 -48.93 -16.46 42.87
CA ALA A 271 -49.32 -15.43 41.89
C ALA A 271 -48.70 -14.06 42.19
N LEU A 272 -48.64 -13.64 43.46
CA LEU A 272 -47.99 -12.38 43.85
C LEU A 272 -46.47 -12.44 43.72
N ALA A 273 -45.85 -13.60 43.95
CA ALA A 273 -44.42 -13.82 43.74
C ALA A 273 -44.06 -13.76 42.24
N ALA A 274 -44.84 -14.45 41.39
CA ALA A 274 -44.69 -14.43 39.94
C ALA A 274 -44.88 -13.01 39.37
N PHE A 275 -45.86 -12.24 39.86
CA PHE A 275 -46.05 -10.84 39.46
C PHE A 275 -44.83 -9.97 39.82
N LYS A 276 -44.26 -10.13 41.01
CA LYS A 276 -43.04 -9.40 41.43
C LYS A 276 -41.82 -9.77 40.58
N GLN A 277 -41.66 -11.06 40.22
CA GLN A 277 -40.60 -11.50 39.33
C GLN A 277 -40.77 -10.96 37.90
N ALA A 278 -42.00 -10.95 37.37
CA ALA A 278 -42.29 -10.38 36.06
C ALA A 278 -42.02 -8.86 36.00
N GLU A 279 -42.43 -8.12 37.04
CA GLU A 279 -42.16 -6.68 37.12
C GLU A 279 -40.68 -6.36 37.34
N GLN A 280 -39.93 -7.21 38.06
CA GLN A 280 -38.47 -7.12 38.14
C GLN A 280 -37.81 -7.39 36.78
N GLY A 281 -38.27 -8.39 36.03
CA GLY A 281 -37.82 -8.65 34.66
C GLY A 281 -38.04 -7.46 33.74
N ARG A 282 -39.27 -6.93 33.70
CA ARG A 282 -39.62 -5.72 32.92
C ARG A 282 -38.71 -4.53 33.24
N ARG A 283 -38.44 -4.28 34.53
CA ARG A 283 -37.59 -3.17 34.99
C ARG A 283 -36.14 -3.35 34.61
N ASN A 284 -35.61 -4.57 34.67
CA ASN A 284 -34.25 -4.87 34.23
C ASN A 284 -34.11 -4.68 32.70
N GLU A 285 -35.02 -5.24 31.91
CA GLU A 285 -35.02 -5.07 30.44
C GLU A 285 -35.11 -3.60 30.02
N ILE A 286 -35.93 -2.79 30.71
CA ILE A 286 -36.00 -1.34 30.49
C ILE A 286 -34.67 -0.66 30.83
N GLN A 287 -34.02 -1.03 31.93
CA GLN A 287 -32.70 -0.50 32.29
C GLN A 287 -31.61 -0.88 31.27
N ASP A 288 -31.60 -2.12 30.78
CA ASP A 288 -30.64 -2.58 29.76
C ASP A 288 -30.83 -1.84 28.42
N LEU A 289 -32.08 -1.58 28.01
CA LEU A 289 -32.38 -0.76 26.83
C LEU A 289 -31.88 0.68 26.97
N PHE A 290 -31.95 1.27 28.16
CA PHE A 290 -31.39 2.61 28.42
C PHE A 290 -29.87 2.60 28.60
N ALA A 291 -29.27 1.51 29.11
CA ALA A 291 -27.82 1.35 29.19
C ALA A 291 -27.15 1.41 27.81
N LEU A 292 -27.79 0.83 26.79
CA LEU A 292 -27.37 0.92 25.38
C LEU A 292 -27.31 2.38 24.85
N THR A 293 -28.01 3.32 25.48
CA THR A 293 -27.94 4.75 25.13
C THR A 293 -26.78 5.50 25.78
N GLY A 294 -25.93 4.83 26.57
CA GLY A 294 -24.79 5.45 27.25
C GLY A 294 -25.18 6.46 28.34
N GLY A 295 -26.37 6.32 28.93
CA GLY A 295 -26.88 7.20 29.99
C GLY A 295 -27.44 8.55 29.52
N ARG A 296 -27.70 8.71 28.21
CA ARG A 296 -28.13 10.00 27.62
C ARG A 296 -29.52 10.50 28.05
N PHE A 297 -30.41 9.62 28.50
CA PHE A 297 -31.82 9.95 28.79
C PHE A 297 -32.28 9.51 30.19
N PRO A 298 -31.67 10.02 31.28
CA PRO A 298 -31.97 9.57 32.65
C PRO A 298 -33.40 9.90 33.10
N GLU A 299 -33.96 11.02 32.66
CA GLU A 299 -35.34 11.43 32.99
C GLU A 299 -36.38 10.54 32.29
N LEU A 300 -36.17 10.23 31.01
CA LEU A 300 -37.03 9.30 30.25
C LEU A 300 -36.95 7.87 30.80
N MET A 301 -35.78 7.45 31.28
CA MET A 301 -35.61 6.18 31.99
C MET A 301 -36.42 6.16 33.30
N ALA A 302 -36.39 7.24 34.08
CA ALA A 302 -37.19 7.35 35.30
C ALA A 302 -38.71 7.33 35.02
N GLU A 303 -39.16 7.97 33.93
CA GLU A 303 -40.55 7.91 33.45
C GLU A 303 -40.96 6.46 33.12
N CYS A 304 -40.21 5.76 32.26
CA CYS A 304 -40.52 4.40 31.83
C CYS A 304 -40.45 3.35 32.96
N LEU A 305 -39.66 3.60 34.01
CA LEU A 305 -39.58 2.75 35.21
C LEU A 305 -40.65 3.10 36.27
N GLY A 306 -41.20 4.30 36.23
CA GLY A 306 -42.28 4.76 37.12
C GLY A 306 -43.66 4.31 36.66
N ASP A 307 -43.87 4.19 35.35
CA ASP A 307 -45.09 3.65 34.75
C ASP A 307 -45.03 2.11 34.70
N MET A 308 -46.11 1.44 35.13
CA MET A 308 -46.24 -0.02 35.14
C MET A 308 -46.83 -0.58 33.84
N ASP A 309 -47.54 0.24 33.05
CA ASP A 309 -48.17 -0.19 31.79
C ASP A 309 -47.22 -0.07 30.58
N VAL A 310 -46.06 0.58 30.75
CA VAL A 310 -45.04 0.74 29.70
C VAL A 310 -44.24 -0.55 29.51
N THR A 311 -44.37 -1.15 28.34
CA THR A 311 -43.61 -2.35 27.94
C THR A 311 -42.19 -2.02 27.44
N PRO A 312 -41.25 -2.98 27.45
CA PRO A 312 -39.91 -2.79 26.87
C PRO A 312 -39.94 -2.42 25.38
N ALA A 313 -40.91 -2.93 24.62
CA ALA A 313 -41.12 -2.57 23.21
C ALA A 313 -41.53 -1.10 23.03
N GLN A 314 -42.44 -0.59 23.87
CA GLN A 314 -42.82 0.84 23.86
C GLN A 314 -41.66 1.73 24.35
N THR A 315 -40.86 1.25 25.31
CA THR A 315 -39.63 1.92 25.74
C THR A 315 -38.65 2.08 24.58
N LYS A 316 -38.45 1.03 23.76
CA LYS A 316 -37.59 1.06 22.57
C LYS A 316 -38.05 2.11 21.55
N GLU A 317 -39.36 2.24 21.28
CA GLU A 317 -39.87 3.29 20.40
C GLU A 317 -39.77 4.70 21.04
N LYS A 318 -39.97 4.86 22.36
CA LYS A 318 -39.69 6.13 23.06
C LYS A 318 -38.22 6.54 22.95
N ILE A 319 -37.28 5.61 23.14
CA ILE A 319 -35.82 5.85 22.98
C ILE A 319 -35.50 6.25 21.54
N LYS A 320 -36.03 5.55 20.55
CA LYS A 320 -35.86 5.84 19.12
C LYS A 320 -36.40 7.22 18.73
N ALA A 321 -37.56 7.62 19.27
CA ALA A 321 -38.11 8.96 19.09
C ALA A 321 -37.24 10.06 19.75
N ALA A 322 -36.67 9.79 20.93
CA ALA A 322 -35.74 10.71 21.61
C ALA A 322 -34.41 10.84 20.86
N LEU A 323 -33.88 9.75 20.30
CA LEU A 323 -32.68 9.74 19.46
C LEU A 323 -32.87 10.47 18.11
N GLY A 324 -34.11 10.55 17.62
CA GLY A 324 -34.45 11.26 16.38
C GLY A 324 -34.55 12.79 16.50
N LYS A 325 -34.38 13.36 17.69
CA LYS A 325 -34.39 14.81 17.91
C LYS A 325 -33.04 15.47 17.59
N PRO A 326 -33.02 16.72 17.09
CA PRO A 326 -31.78 17.43 16.76
C PRO A 326 -30.90 17.70 18.00
N ALA A 327 -29.58 17.79 17.75
CA ALA A 327 -28.58 17.93 18.80
C ALA A 327 -28.73 19.25 19.58
N GLY A 328 -29.14 19.12 20.84
CA GLY A 328 -29.38 20.23 21.78
C GLY A 328 -30.22 19.78 22.98
N GLU A 329 -31.23 18.93 22.74
CA GLU A 329 -32.08 18.33 23.80
C GLU A 329 -31.57 16.95 24.29
N ALA A 330 -30.50 16.41 23.71
CA ALA A 330 -30.14 14.98 23.79
C ALA A 330 -29.10 14.59 24.88
N GLY A 331 -28.94 15.44 25.90
CA GLY A 331 -27.99 15.25 27.01
C GLY A 331 -26.51 15.43 26.64
N PRO A 332 -25.61 15.52 27.63
CA PRO A 332 -24.17 15.66 27.38
C PRO A 332 -23.59 14.35 26.82
N THR A 333 -22.84 14.45 25.73
CA THR A 333 -22.03 13.34 25.21
C THR A 333 -20.82 13.12 26.12
N GLY A 334 -20.55 11.86 26.48
CA GLY A 334 -19.29 11.46 27.11
C GLY A 334 -18.06 11.75 26.22
N PRO A 335 -16.83 11.58 26.74
CA PRO A 335 -15.61 11.93 26.00
C PRO A 335 -15.60 11.22 24.64
N ALA A 336 -15.51 12.02 23.57
CA ALA A 336 -15.66 11.55 22.22
C ALA A 336 -14.48 10.63 21.86
N ALA A 337 -14.77 9.34 21.65
CA ALA A 337 -13.86 8.48 20.90
C ALA A 337 -13.96 8.87 19.43
N HIS A 338 -12.92 9.49 18.86
CA HIS A 338 -12.87 9.63 17.42
C HIS A 338 -12.68 8.24 16.81
N ILE A 339 -13.59 7.88 15.91
CA ILE A 339 -13.48 6.64 15.14
C ILE A 339 -12.47 6.93 14.02
N HIS A 340 -11.23 6.49 14.20
CA HIS A 340 -10.25 6.50 13.11
C HIS A 340 -10.75 5.57 12.00
N VAL A 341 -11.21 6.14 10.89
CA VAL A 341 -11.48 5.40 9.65
C VAL A 341 -10.13 5.03 9.05
N GLY A 342 -9.68 3.82 9.31
CA GLY A 342 -8.34 3.32 8.98
C GLY A 342 -8.33 1.85 8.59
N ASN A 343 -7.15 1.33 8.28
CA ASN A 343 -6.97 0.15 7.42
C ASN A 343 -7.10 -1.19 8.20
N GLY A 344 -7.92 -1.23 9.26
CA GLY A 344 -7.89 -2.27 10.29
C GLY A 344 -6.67 -2.21 11.21
N ASN A 345 -5.58 -1.55 10.81
CA ASN A 345 -4.36 -1.37 11.61
C ASN A 345 -4.45 -0.17 12.56
N LEU A 346 -5.50 -0.09 13.37
CA LEU A 346 -5.75 1.06 14.27
C LEU A 346 -4.53 1.41 15.14
N ILE A 347 -3.79 0.40 15.62
CA ILE A 347 -2.59 0.61 16.43
C ILE A 347 -1.45 1.21 15.59
N GLY A 348 -1.16 0.63 14.42
CA GLY A 348 -0.11 1.14 13.53
C GLY A 348 -0.42 2.54 12.98
N ASP A 349 -1.68 2.78 12.61
CA ASP A 349 -2.14 4.07 12.09
C ASP A 349 -2.11 5.16 13.19
N SER A 350 -2.53 4.88 14.43
CA SER A 350 -2.38 5.83 15.54
C SER A 350 -0.92 6.06 15.95
N ILE A 351 -0.05 5.04 15.88
CA ILE A 351 1.40 5.19 16.09
C ILE A 351 2.01 6.08 14.99
N ARG A 352 1.62 5.88 13.72
CA ARG A 352 2.03 6.73 12.59
C ARG A 352 1.57 8.17 12.80
N ALA A 353 0.31 8.40 13.16
CA ALA A 353 -0.24 9.75 13.40
C ALA A 353 0.50 10.45 14.55
N SER A 354 0.77 9.75 15.66
CA SER A 354 1.58 10.26 16.77
C SER A 354 2.99 10.67 16.32
N LEU A 355 3.68 9.83 15.55
CA LEU A 355 5.02 10.13 15.04
C LEU A 355 5.00 11.30 14.06
N LEU A 356 4.08 11.34 13.12
CA LEU A 356 3.94 12.45 12.18
C LEU A 356 3.67 13.77 12.91
N ALA A 357 2.82 13.77 13.94
CA ALA A 357 2.58 14.96 14.76
C ALA A 357 3.83 15.39 15.56
N ARG A 358 4.55 14.46 16.19
CA ARG A 358 5.81 14.73 16.90
C ARG A 358 6.90 15.28 15.99
N CYS A 359 6.92 14.86 14.72
CA CYS A 359 7.86 15.30 13.70
C CYS A 359 7.43 16.60 12.99
N GLY A 360 6.33 17.25 13.39
CA GLY A 360 5.83 18.49 12.76
C GLY A 360 5.06 18.28 11.44
N HIS A 361 4.96 17.04 10.98
CA HIS A 361 4.33 16.66 9.70
C HIS A 361 2.80 16.58 9.75
N ALA A 362 2.18 16.65 10.93
CA ALA A 362 0.74 16.60 11.11
C ALA A 362 0.31 17.41 12.35
N ALA A 363 -0.98 17.73 12.44
CA ALA A 363 -1.55 18.25 13.68
C ALA A 363 -1.60 17.14 14.75
N ALA A 364 -1.36 17.51 16.02
CA ALA A 364 -1.48 16.56 17.13
C ALA A 364 -2.94 16.21 17.41
N GLU A 365 -3.27 14.93 17.30
CA GLU A 365 -4.54 14.35 17.70
C GLU A 365 -4.61 14.29 19.25
N GLY A 366 -5.46 15.12 19.86
CA GLY A 366 -5.51 15.29 21.32
C GLY A 366 -6.04 14.07 22.10
N ASP A 367 -6.65 13.12 21.40
CA ASP A 367 -7.19 11.85 21.91
C ASP A 367 -6.30 10.63 21.58
N ASN A 368 -5.24 10.82 20.78
CA ASN A 368 -4.34 9.74 20.41
C ASN A 368 -3.45 9.32 21.59
N ARG A 369 -3.78 8.15 22.18
CA ARG A 369 -3.09 7.58 23.36
C ARG A 369 -1.58 7.38 23.20
N TYR A 370 -1.06 7.35 21.97
CA TYR A 370 0.36 7.15 21.67
C TYR A 370 1.16 8.45 21.56
N GLY A 371 0.53 9.62 21.69
CA GLY A 371 1.20 10.93 21.59
C GLY A 371 2.33 11.13 22.60
N GLY A 372 2.23 10.54 23.79
CA GLY A 372 3.23 10.65 24.87
C GLY A 372 4.26 9.52 24.96
N TYR A 373 4.29 8.58 24.01
CA TYR A 373 5.17 7.40 24.08
C TYR A 373 6.52 7.67 23.42
N SER A 374 7.63 7.28 24.06
CA SER A 374 8.96 7.30 23.43
C SER A 374 9.06 6.28 22.28
N LEU A 375 10.00 6.45 21.34
CA LEU A 375 10.18 5.56 20.17
C LEU A 375 10.27 4.07 20.55
N ARG A 376 10.95 3.74 21.65
CA ARG A 376 10.99 2.38 22.23
C ARG A 376 9.64 1.87 22.75
N GLU A 377 8.77 2.75 23.25
CA GLU A 377 7.42 2.40 23.73
C GLU A 377 6.44 2.28 22.57
N LEU A 378 6.64 3.04 21.48
CA LEU A 378 5.97 2.84 20.20
C LEU A 378 6.38 1.51 19.54
N ALA A 379 7.67 1.16 19.57
CA ALA A 379 8.17 -0.14 19.13
C ALA A 379 7.51 -1.29 19.92
N ARG A 380 7.39 -1.13 21.24
CA ARG A 380 6.67 -2.08 22.10
C ARG A 380 5.19 -2.17 21.72
N ALA A 381 4.50 -1.03 21.59
CA ALA A 381 3.09 -0.98 21.24
C ALA A 381 2.79 -1.60 19.86
N SER A 382 3.71 -1.47 18.90
CA SER A 382 3.61 -2.12 17.58
C SER A 382 3.76 -3.65 17.65
N LEU A 383 4.50 -4.19 18.63
CA LEU A 383 4.63 -5.63 18.86
C LEU A 383 3.45 -6.17 19.68
N ASP A 384 3.10 -5.52 20.78
CA ASP A 384 1.98 -5.90 21.65
C ASP A 384 0.65 -5.86 20.86
N GLY A 385 0.47 -4.85 19.99
CA GLY A 385 -0.67 -4.72 19.08
C GLY A 385 -0.77 -5.81 17.99
N ARG A 386 0.28 -6.60 17.81
CA ARG A 386 0.35 -7.77 16.92
C ARG A 386 0.38 -9.09 17.70
N GLY A 387 0.11 -9.06 19.01
CA GLY A 387 0.07 -10.23 19.89
C GLY A 387 1.45 -10.77 20.30
N ILE A 388 2.54 -10.05 19.98
CA ILE A 388 3.90 -10.49 20.31
C ILE A 388 4.22 -10.03 21.73
N GLN A 389 4.38 -10.98 22.66
CA GLN A 389 4.65 -10.65 24.05
C GLN A 389 6.04 -10.02 24.23
N THR A 390 6.07 -8.72 24.51
CA THR A 390 7.32 -8.01 24.88
C THR A 390 7.72 -8.21 26.34
N GLY A 391 6.80 -8.67 27.19
CA GLY A 391 7.02 -8.95 28.62
C GLY A 391 8.07 -10.04 28.86
N GLY A 392 9.20 -9.65 29.45
CA GLY A 392 10.37 -10.49 29.69
C GLY A 392 11.61 -10.11 28.86
N HIS A 393 11.43 -9.34 27.79
CA HIS A 393 12.53 -8.89 26.93
C HIS A 393 13.15 -7.57 27.41
N SER A 394 14.47 -7.44 27.27
CA SER A 394 15.17 -6.18 27.52
C SER A 394 14.79 -5.10 26.47
N PRO A 395 15.00 -3.80 26.77
CA PRO A 395 14.82 -2.73 25.78
C PRO A 395 15.52 -2.96 24.45
N MET A 396 16.73 -3.52 24.46
CA MET A 396 17.45 -3.87 23.25
C MET A 396 16.80 -5.03 22.49
N ALA A 397 16.29 -6.03 23.21
CA ALA A 397 15.70 -7.22 22.60
C ALA A 397 14.36 -6.91 21.92
N TYR A 398 13.41 -6.23 22.57
CA TYR A 398 12.12 -5.94 21.92
C TYR A 398 12.23 -4.87 20.82
N VAL A 399 13.14 -3.88 20.93
CA VAL A 399 13.41 -2.97 19.81
C VAL A 399 14.06 -3.71 18.63
N GLY A 400 14.93 -4.69 18.89
CA GLY A 400 15.44 -5.60 17.87
C GLY A 400 14.31 -6.38 17.17
N MET A 401 13.44 -7.04 17.95
CA MET A 401 12.30 -7.78 17.41
C MET A 401 11.35 -6.89 16.59
N ALA A 402 11.14 -5.62 16.97
CA ALA A 402 10.32 -4.69 16.21
C ALA A 402 10.86 -4.37 14.80
N PHE A 403 12.13 -4.69 14.51
CA PHE A 403 12.77 -4.53 13.21
C PHE A 403 13.08 -5.84 12.47
N THR A 404 12.94 -6.99 13.11
CA THR A 404 13.25 -8.30 12.50
C THR A 404 12.05 -9.23 12.43
N HIS A 405 10.92 -8.88 13.05
CA HIS A 405 9.72 -9.68 13.04
C HIS A 405 8.80 -9.28 11.88
N THR A 406 8.49 -10.22 10.99
CA THR A 406 7.79 -9.96 9.72
C THR A 406 6.38 -9.38 9.87
N SER A 407 5.73 -9.58 11.03
CA SER A 407 4.43 -8.97 11.36
C SER A 407 4.52 -7.61 12.08
N SER A 408 5.73 -7.09 12.34
CA SER A 408 5.92 -5.73 12.86
C SER A 408 5.80 -4.70 11.73
N ASP A 409 4.97 -3.69 11.92
CA ASP A 409 4.92 -2.54 11.01
C ASP A 409 5.82 -1.38 11.48
N PHE A 410 6.49 -1.49 12.62
CA PHE A 410 7.28 -0.40 13.19
C PHE A 410 8.33 0.13 12.22
N GLY A 411 9.04 -0.76 11.50
CA GLY A 411 9.96 -0.38 10.43
C GLY A 411 9.30 0.42 9.31
N LYS A 412 8.09 0.03 8.87
CA LYS A 412 7.32 0.73 7.81
C LYS A 412 6.79 2.09 8.28
N ILE A 413 6.37 2.19 9.54
CA ILE A 413 5.90 3.47 10.10
C ILE A 413 7.04 4.49 10.16
N LEU A 414 8.27 4.05 10.51
CA LEU A 414 9.45 4.90 10.44
C LEU A 414 9.80 5.27 8.99
N LEU A 415 9.59 4.37 8.02
CA LEU A 415 9.75 4.68 6.60
C LEU A 415 8.78 5.76 6.12
N ASP A 416 7.49 5.70 6.51
CA ASP A 416 6.48 6.68 6.12
C ASP A 416 6.85 8.10 6.63
N VAL A 417 7.34 8.19 7.86
CA VAL A 417 7.82 9.45 8.48
C VAL A 417 9.09 9.95 7.80
N ALA A 418 10.05 9.06 7.52
CA ALA A 418 11.27 9.41 6.80
C ALA A 418 10.96 9.87 5.37
N ASN A 419 10.03 9.20 4.67
CA ASN A 419 9.59 9.56 3.32
C ASN A 419 8.99 10.96 3.28
N LYS A 420 8.05 11.26 4.19
CA LYS A 420 7.49 12.61 4.28
C LYS A 420 8.55 13.67 4.60
N SER A 421 9.55 13.32 5.40
CA SER A 421 10.70 14.20 5.69
C SER A 421 11.63 14.40 4.48
N VAL A 422 11.88 13.37 3.66
CA VAL A 422 12.59 13.52 2.37
C VAL A 422 11.81 14.43 1.43
N LEU A 423 10.48 14.26 1.33
CA LEU A 423 9.62 15.08 0.48
C LEU A 423 9.58 16.54 0.94
N GLU A 424 9.45 16.80 2.25
CA GLU A 424 9.57 18.16 2.80
C GLU A 424 10.95 18.77 2.48
N GLY A 425 12.04 18.03 2.65
CA GLY A 425 13.38 18.49 2.29
C GLY A 425 13.57 18.76 0.80
N TRP A 426 12.88 18.02 -0.06
CA TRP A 426 12.85 18.21 -1.50
C TRP A 426 12.02 19.44 -1.92
N GLU A 427 10.86 19.67 -1.28
CA GLU A 427 9.99 20.82 -1.54
C GLU A 427 10.60 22.14 -1.00
N ASN A 428 11.22 22.11 0.17
CA ASN A 428 11.91 23.26 0.76
C ASN A 428 13.25 23.61 0.07
N ALA A 429 13.77 22.72 -0.77
CA ALA A 429 14.95 23.00 -1.59
C ALA A 429 14.57 23.86 -2.81
N GLU A 430 14.54 25.18 -2.59
CA GLU A 430 14.25 26.21 -3.61
C GLU A 430 15.33 26.27 -4.71
N GLU A 431 15.29 25.31 -5.63
CA GLU A 431 16.15 25.28 -6.81
C GLU A 431 15.62 26.12 -7.98
N THR A 432 16.54 26.74 -8.71
CA THR A 432 16.21 27.77 -9.71
C THR A 432 15.98 27.20 -11.12
N PHE A 433 16.46 25.99 -11.40
CA PHE A 433 16.49 25.40 -12.75
C PHE A 433 15.11 25.09 -13.36
N ASP A 434 14.12 24.72 -12.55
CA ASP A 434 12.76 24.42 -13.02
C ASP A 434 12.06 25.63 -13.68
N LYS A 435 12.52 26.87 -13.40
CA LYS A 435 11.93 28.09 -13.96
C LYS A 435 12.19 28.24 -15.47
N TRP A 436 13.29 27.68 -15.97
CA TRP A 436 13.80 27.93 -17.32
C TRP A 436 14.15 26.69 -18.15
N THR A 437 14.21 25.51 -17.54
CA THR A 437 14.36 24.21 -18.21
C THR A 437 13.00 23.60 -18.58
N ARG A 438 13.01 22.50 -19.35
CA ARG A 438 11.83 21.68 -19.68
C ARG A 438 11.86 20.37 -18.93
N LYS A 439 10.77 20.01 -18.25
CA LYS A 439 10.56 18.65 -17.74
C LYS A 439 10.24 17.69 -18.88
N GLY A 440 10.88 16.54 -18.90
CA GLY A 440 10.66 15.45 -19.84
C GLY A 440 10.51 14.09 -19.15
N THR A 441 10.13 13.06 -19.90
CA THR A 441 9.94 11.70 -19.38
C THR A 441 10.65 10.68 -20.25
N LEU A 442 11.24 9.66 -19.62
CA LEU A 442 11.91 8.54 -20.28
C LEU A 442 11.43 7.23 -19.65
N SER A 443 11.11 6.24 -20.48
CA SER A 443 10.62 4.93 -20.01
C SER A 443 11.72 3.89 -19.82
N ASP A 444 12.96 4.19 -20.20
CA ASP A 444 14.12 3.32 -19.93
C ASP A 444 15.44 4.12 -19.84
N PHE A 445 16.50 3.42 -19.41
CA PHE A 445 17.87 3.94 -19.26
C PHE A 445 18.71 3.88 -20.55
N LYS A 446 18.11 3.57 -21.71
CA LYS A 446 18.86 3.56 -22.97
C LYS A 446 19.10 5.00 -23.44
N VAL A 447 20.10 5.17 -24.30
CA VAL A 447 20.34 6.45 -24.96
C VAL A 447 19.17 6.74 -25.89
N ALA A 448 18.32 7.70 -25.51
CA ALA A 448 17.20 8.15 -26.30
C ALA A 448 17.61 9.35 -27.15
N SER A 449 17.24 9.35 -28.43
CA SER A 449 17.40 10.51 -29.31
C SER A 449 16.16 11.39 -29.24
N ARG A 450 16.29 12.58 -28.66
CA ARG A 450 15.28 13.64 -28.68
C ARG A 450 15.41 14.43 -29.97
N ILE A 451 14.41 14.34 -30.83
CA ILE A 451 14.32 15.21 -32.01
C ILE A 451 14.16 16.64 -31.50
N GLY A 452 15.21 17.46 -31.63
CA GLY A 452 15.11 18.90 -31.34
C GLY A 452 14.05 19.52 -32.24
N LEU A 453 13.35 20.55 -31.74
CA LEU A 453 12.18 21.13 -32.41
C LEU A 453 12.55 21.70 -33.80
N SER A 454 12.48 20.85 -34.83
CA SER A 454 12.75 21.20 -36.22
C SER A 454 11.58 21.99 -36.77
N ASP A 455 11.60 23.28 -36.44
CA ASP A 455 10.59 24.27 -36.80
C ASP A 455 10.23 24.21 -38.29
N ILE A 456 8.93 24.09 -38.58
CA ILE A 456 8.45 24.04 -39.98
C ILE A 456 8.72 25.42 -40.60
N PRO A 457 9.64 25.55 -41.59
CA PRO A 457 10.19 26.85 -41.95
C PRO A 457 9.14 27.81 -42.52
N SER A 458 8.10 27.29 -43.17
CA SER A 458 6.81 27.95 -43.41
C SER A 458 5.80 26.96 -44.01
N LEU A 459 4.50 27.23 -43.82
CA LEU A 459 3.47 26.59 -44.65
C LEU A 459 3.53 27.17 -46.06
N ARG A 460 3.74 26.32 -47.07
CA ARG A 460 3.76 26.73 -48.48
C ARG A 460 2.35 27.16 -48.90
N LYS A 461 2.21 28.32 -49.56
CA LYS A 461 0.92 28.78 -50.11
C LYS A 461 0.45 27.82 -51.21
N VAL A 462 -0.48 26.94 -50.86
CA VAL A 462 -1.18 26.08 -51.81
C VAL A 462 -2.04 26.97 -52.72
N ARG A 463 -1.90 26.81 -54.03
CA ARG A 463 -2.82 27.41 -55.00
C ARG A 463 -4.07 26.52 -55.08
N GLU A 464 -5.22 27.12 -55.30
CA GLU A 464 -6.48 26.41 -55.48
C GLU A 464 -6.33 25.32 -56.56
N GLY A 465 -6.48 24.05 -56.18
CA GLY A 465 -6.24 22.88 -57.05
C GLY A 465 -4.82 22.26 -57.04
N ALA A 466 -3.89 22.68 -56.18
CA ALA A 466 -2.56 22.08 -56.06
C ALA A 466 -2.43 21.10 -54.88
N GLU A 467 -1.66 20.01 -55.06
CA GLU A 467 -1.42 19.01 -54.01
C GLU A 467 -0.50 19.52 -52.88
N TYR A 468 -0.76 19.03 -51.66
CA TYR A 468 0.09 19.27 -50.50
C TYR A 468 1.41 18.49 -50.63
N LYS A 469 2.54 19.20 -50.62
CA LYS A 469 3.87 18.55 -50.58
C LYS A 469 4.26 18.23 -49.15
N HIS A 470 4.67 16.99 -48.90
CA HIS A 470 5.30 16.58 -47.64
C HIS A 470 6.53 17.45 -47.33
N VAL A 471 6.72 17.78 -46.05
CA VAL A 471 7.91 18.44 -45.52
C VAL A 471 8.76 17.36 -44.86
N THR A 472 10.02 17.25 -45.27
CA THR A 472 11.01 16.41 -44.58
C THR A 472 11.53 17.15 -43.36
N LEU A 473 11.28 16.63 -42.17
CA LEU A 473 11.93 17.06 -40.94
C LEU A 473 13.39 16.57 -40.96
N SER A 474 14.35 17.45 -40.66
CA SER A 474 15.76 17.06 -40.51
C SER A 474 15.98 16.50 -39.11
N ASP A 475 16.43 15.26 -39.03
CA ASP A 475 16.46 14.48 -37.79
C ASP A 475 17.74 14.74 -36.96
N THR A 476 17.94 15.99 -36.53
CA THR A 476 19.05 16.38 -35.64
C THR A 476 18.69 16.07 -34.20
N GLY A 477 18.78 14.79 -33.82
CA GLY A 477 18.44 14.31 -32.49
C GLY A 477 19.53 14.55 -31.44
N ALA A 478 19.20 15.25 -30.35
CA ALA A 478 20.04 15.34 -29.15
C ALA A 478 19.91 14.05 -28.34
N THR A 479 21.03 13.48 -27.88
CA THR A 479 21.01 12.27 -27.05
C THR A 479 20.80 12.62 -25.58
N ILE A 480 19.91 11.90 -24.91
CA ILE A 480 19.67 11.97 -23.47
C ILE A 480 19.71 10.55 -22.89
N GLN A 481 20.22 10.42 -21.67
CA GLN A 481 20.28 9.16 -20.93
C GLN A 481 20.00 9.44 -19.45
N LEU A 482 19.21 8.57 -18.81
CA LEU A 482 19.00 8.61 -17.36
C LEU A 482 20.21 8.03 -16.61
N ALA A 483 20.49 8.56 -15.43
CA ALA A 483 21.36 7.95 -14.44
C ALA A 483 20.66 7.91 -13.08
N THR A 484 20.95 6.86 -12.30
CA THR A 484 20.46 6.71 -10.93
C THR A 484 21.45 7.37 -9.97
N TYR A 485 20.97 8.31 -9.17
CA TYR A 485 21.70 8.95 -8.09
C TYR A 485 21.08 8.51 -6.77
N GLY A 486 21.85 8.01 -5.82
CA GLY A 486 21.30 7.54 -4.56
C GLY A 486 22.34 7.07 -3.56
N GLU A 487 21.96 7.15 -2.28
CA GLU A 487 22.82 6.88 -1.13
C GLU A 487 22.05 6.14 -0.04
N LEU A 488 22.80 5.53 0.88
CA LEU A 488 22.26 4.78 2.02
C LEU A 488 22.42 5.56 3.33
N PHE A 489 21.36 5.60 4.13
CA PHE A 489 21.45 5.99 5.55
C PHE A 489 20.85 4.90 6.44
N ALA A 490 21.32 4.78 7.68
CA ALA A 490 20.85 3.74 8.59
C ALA A 490 20.33 4.33 9.91
N ILE A 491 19.11 3.94 10.28
CA ILE A 491 18.52 4.23 11.57
C ILE A 491 18.94 3.10 12.52
N THR A 492 19.87 3.39 13.43
CA THR A 492 20.40 2.40 14.37
C THR A 492 19.45 2.17 15.54
N ARG A 493 19.47 0.97 16.13
CA ARG A 493 18.73 0.68 17.38
C ARG A 493 19.10 1.63 18.52
N GLN A 494 20.31 2.21 18.52
CA GLN A 494 20.74 3.18 19.53
C GLN A 494 19.96 4.50 19.42
N ALA A 495 19.73 5.02 18.21
CA ALA A 495 18.92 6.22 17.98
C ALA A 495 17.49 6.04 18.52
N ILE A 496 16.88 4.87 18.26
CA ILE A 496 15.53 4.51 18.74
C ILE A 496 15.47 4.38 20.27
N ILE A 497 16.50 3.83 20.90
CA ILE A 497 16.60 3.71 22.37
C ILE A 497 16.77 5.09 23.02
N ASN A 498 17.48 6.01 22.35
CA ASN A 498 17.73 7.38 22.80
C ASN A 498 16.59 8.36 22.45
N ASP A 499 15.51 7.90 21.81
CA ASP A 499 14.36 8.69 21.34
C ASP A 499 14.75 9.84 20.38
N ASP A 500 15.79 9.62 19.55
CA ASP A 500 16.33 10.61 18.61
C ASP A 500 15.45 10.75 17.36
N LEU A 501 14.57 11.76 17.39
CA LEU A 501 13.69 12.13 16.28
C LEU A 501 14.40 12.89 15.14
N ASP A 502 15.58 13.49 15.38
CA ASP A 502 16.32 14.23 14.35
C ASP A 502 16.84 13.27 13.26
N MET A 503 17.18 12.04 13.65
CA MET A 503 17.55 10.95 12.74
C MET A 503 16.39 10.48 11.85
N LEU A 504 15.14 10.75 12.22
CA LEU A 504 13.94 10.42 11.45
C LEU A 504 13.42 11.58 10.59
N THR A 505 13.90 12.81 10.84
CA THR A 505 13.38 14.04 10.23
C THR A 505 14.47 14.80 9.49
N ARG A 506 15.41 15.40 10.23
CA ARG A 506 16.47 16.24 9.69
C ARG A 506 17.40 15.50 8.73
N VAL A 507 17.81 14.27 9.06
CA VAL A 507 18.71 13.50 8.18
C VAL A 507 18.01 13.16 6.85
N PRO A 508 16.79 12.56 6.83
CA PRO A 508 16.02 12.39 5.59
C PRO A 508 15.76 13.70 4.82
N ALA A 509 15.42 14.80 5.48
CA ALA A 509 15.20 16.09 4.82
C ALA A 509 16.47 16.60 4.09
N LEU A 510 17.65 16.41 4.67
CA LEU A 510 18.92 16.71 4.00
C LEU A 510 19.15 15.84 2.75
N PHE A 511 18.73 14.56 2.75
CA PHE A 511 18.77 13.73 1.54
C PHE A 511 17.78 14.21 0.46
N GLY A 512 16.59 14.69 0.84
CA GLY A 512 15.65 15.32 -0.09
C GLY A 512 16.24 16.55 -0.76
N ALA A 513 16.82 17.45 0.04
CA ALA A 513 17.49 18.65 -0.46
C ALA A 513 18.72 18.33 -1.32
N ALA A 514 19.53 17.35 -0.93
CA ALA A 514 20.70 16.91 -1.69
C ALA A 514 20.33 16.25 -3.03
N ALA A 515 19.25 15.46 -3.07
CA ALA A 515 18.73 14.89 -4.32
C ALA A 515 18.29 16.00 -5.29
N ARG A 516 17.64 17.06 -4.77
CA ARG A 516 17.23 18.23 -5.54
C ARG A 516 18.43 19.03 -6.06
N GLY A 517 19.40 19.27 -5.18
CA GLY A 517 20.67 19.94 -5.51
C GLY A 517 21.50 19.18 -6.56
N THR A 518 21.51 17.85 -6.52
CA THR A 518 22.21 17.03 -7.51
C THR A 518 21.69 17.26 -8.93
N ILE A 519 20.37 17.46 -9.10
CA ILE A 519 19.80 17.81 -10.41
C ILE A 519 20.21 19.23 -10.83
N GLY A 520 20.22 20.19 -9.89
CA GLY A 520 20.73 21.54 -10.13
C GLY A 520 22.19 21.53 -10.61
N ASP A 521 23.04 20.76 -9.94
CA ASP A 521 24.44 20.57 -10.31
C ASP A 521 24.58 20.05 -11.75
N LEU A 522 23.76 19.05 -12.14
CA LEU A 522 23.76 18.50 -13.51
C LEU A 522 23.31 19.52 -14.56
N VAL A 523 22.25 20.30 -14.29
CA VAL A 523 21.77 21.36 -15.19
C VAL A 523 22.83 22.44 -15.39
N TYR A 524 23.42 22.94 -14.29
CA TYR A 524 24.44 23.98 -14.37
C TYR A 524 25.78 23.45 -14.91
N ALA A 525 26.11 22.16 -14.74
CA ALA A 525 27.25 21.52 -15.38
C ALA A 525 27.10 21.43 -16.91
N VAL A 526 25.88 21.21 -17.45
CA VAL A 526 25.62 21.26 -18.90
C VAL A 526 25.89 22.68 -19.45
N LEU A 527 25.51 23.72 -18.71
CA LEU A 527 25.67 25.11 -19.08
C LEU A 527 27.14 25.59 -19.01
N THR A 528 27.83 25.27 -17.91
CA THR A 528 29.22 25.70 -17.67
C THR A 528 30.23 24.85 -18.46
N GLY A 529 30.01 23.53 -18.55
CA GLY A 529 30.82 22.57 -19.29
C GLY A 529 30.77 22.69 -20.81
N ASN A 530 29.83 23.49 -21.34
CA ASN A 530 29.71 23.83 -22.77
C ASN A 530 29.65 22.58 -23.68
N VAL A 531 28.73 21.66 -23.36
CA VAL A 531 28.60 20.33 -23.99
C VAL A 531 28.54 20.36 -25.52
N LYS A 532 28.97 19.27 -26.17
CA LYS A 532 28.85 19.14 -27.63
C LYS A 532 27.44 18.76 -28.05
N MET A 533 26.92 19.46 -29.04
CA MET A 533 25.64 19.22 -29.69
C MET A 533 25.79 18.21 -30.86
N PRO A 534 24.69 17.65 -31.39
CA PRO A 534 24.72 16.68 -32.51
C PRO A 534 25.37 17.18 -33.81
N ASP A 535 25.56 18.50 -33.95
CA ASP A 535 26.26 19.15 -35.07
C ASP A 535 27.80 19.17 -34.92
N ASN A 536 28.34 18.47 -33.91
CA ASN A 536 29.74 18.43 -33.49
C ASN A 536 30.31 19.75 -32.94
N LYS A 537 29.47 20.78 -32.74
CA LYS A 537 29.87 22.07 -32.15
C LYS A 537 29.48 22.12 -30.68
N THR A 538 30.11 23.00 -29.92
CA THR A 538 29.76 23.22 -28.51
C THR A 538 28.47 24.02 -28.39
N LEU A 539 27.73 23.83 -27.29
CA LEU A 539 26.46 24.50 -27.00
C LEU A 539 26.54 26.00 -27.28
N PHE A 540 27.56 26.66 -26.73
CA PHE A 540 27.95 28.03 -27.07
C PHE A 540 29.08 28.02 -28.10
N HIS A 541 28.80 28.59 -29.28
CA HIS A 541 29.76 28.70 -30.38
C HIS A 541 29.46 29.92 -31.26
N ALA A 542 30.48 30.49 -31.91
CA ALA A 542 30.30 31.66 -32.78
C ALA A 542 29.30 31.40 -33.93
N ASP A 543 29.38 30.21 -34.54
CA ASP A 543 28.46 29.79 -35.62
C ASP A 543 27.00 29.65 -35.16
N HIS A 544 26.77 29.34 -33.89
CA HIS A 544 25.43 29.25 -33.28
C HIS A 544 24.85 30.64 -32.98
N LYS A 545 25.67 31.70 -33.14
CA LYS A 545 25.31 33.11 -32.89
C LYS A 545 24.74 33.32 -31.48
N ASN A 546 25.25 32.55 -30.52
CA ASN A 546 24.80 32.54 -29.13
C ASN A 546 25.93 32.78 -28.12
N LEU A 547 27.06 33.32 -28.58
CA LEU A 547 28.23 33.64 -27.77
C LEU A 547 28.65 35.10 -28.01
N LEU A 548 28.76 35.87 -26.93
CA LEU A 548 29.36 37.22 -26.92
C LEU A 548 30.76 37.22 -26.33
N THR A 549 31.67 37.92 -27.00
CA THR A 549 33.08 38.10 -26.59
C THR A 549 33.57 39.51 -26.95
N GLY A 550 34.64 39.96 -26.29
CA GLY A 550 35.17 41.33 -26.43
C GLY A 550 34.37 42.37 -25.63
N ALA A 551 34.66 43.65 -25.81
CA ALA A 551 34.20 44.75 -24.94
C ALA A 551 32.67 44.97 -24.83
N ASP A 552 31.86 44.23 -25.58
CA ASP A 552 30.40 44.20 -25.47
C ASP A 552 29.88 42.97 -24.69
N ALA A 553 30.78 42.21 -24.05
CA ALA A 553 30.45 41.03 -23.24
C ALA A 553 30.26 41.37 -21.74
N ALA A 554 30.90 42.43 -21.24
CA ALA A 554 30.66 42.99 -19.92
C ALA A 554 29.16 43.24 -19.63
N MET A 555 28.74 43.03 -18.38
CA MET A 555 27.35 43.21 -17.98
C MET A 555 26.97 44.69 -17.92
N GLY A 556 26.19 45.12 -18.91
CA GLY A 556 25.70 46.49 -19.03
C GLY A 556 24.64 46.61 -20.12
N ILE A 557 24.03 47.78 -20.26
CA ILE A 557 22.91 48.02 -21.21
C ILE A 557 23.28 47.61 -22.64
N LYS A 558 24.51 47.90 -23.08
CA LYS A 558 25.00 47.54 -24.42
C LYS A 558 25.11 46.03 -24.61
N GLY A 559 25.73 45.31 -23.67
CA GLY A 559 25.88 43.85 -23.71
C GLY A 559 24.54 43.11 -23.61
N LEU A 560 23.66 43.53 -22.69
CA LEU A 560 22.31 42.98 -22.56
C LEU A 560 21.47 43.22 -23.83
N SER A 561 21.60 44.40 -24.47
CA SER A 561 20.96 44.67 -25.76
C SER A 561 21.55 43.84 -26.90
N ALA A 562 22.86 43.59 -26.91
CA ALA A 562 23.52 42.72 -27.88
C ALA A 562 23.05 41.25 -27.73
N ALA A 563 23.02 40.73 -26.50
CA ALA A 563 22.57 39.36 -26.22
C ALA A 563 21.08 39.15 -26.59
N LYS A 564 20.22 40.11 -26.23
CA LYS A 564 18.82 40.17 -26.65
C LYS A 564 18.66 40.21 -28.18
N THR A 565 19.59 40.85 -28.89
CA THR A 565 19.59 40.92 -30.36
C THR A 565 20.03 39.60 -30.99
N LEU A 566 21.06 38.94 -30.46
CA LEU A 566 21.46 37.60 -30.88
C LEU A 566 20.31 36.59 -30.74
N MET A 567 19.70 36.55 -29.56
CA MET A 567 18.61 35.62 -29.24
C MET A 567 17.37 35.83 -30.13
N ARG A 568 16.94 37.08 -30.32
CA ARG A 568 15.82 37.40 -31.23
C ARG A 568 16.18 37.24 -32.70
N GLY A 569 17.48 37.29 -33.04
CA GLY A 569 18.04 37.08 -34.37
C GLY A 569 18.13 35.62 -34.80
N GLN A 570 17.86 34.68 -33.89
CA GLN A 570 17.84 33.25 -34.20
C GLN A 570 16.78 32.89 -35.25
N ARG A 571 17.11 31.89 -36.08
CA ARG A 571 16.31 31.48 -37.24
C ARG A 571 16.11 29.97 -37.25
N ALA A 572 14.96 29.54 -37.77
CA ALA A 572 14.72 28.15 -38.14
C ALA A 572 15.78 27.66 -39.14
N VAL A 573 16.01 26.35 -39.17
CA VAL A 573 16.70 25.73 -40.31
C VAL A 573 15.83 25.96 -41.55
N GLY A 574 16.38 26.64 -42.56
CA GLY A 574 15.68 26.79 -43.83
C GLY A 574 15.85 25.56 -44.70
N ALA A 575 14.80 25.16 -45.39
CA ALA A 575 14.94 24.25 -46.53
C ALA A 575 15.63 24.99 -47.69
N ASP A 576 16.43 24.26 -48.48
CA ASP A 576 17.04 24.70 -49.73
C ASP A 576 17.95 25.95 -49.61
N ASP A 577 18.88 25.92 -48.65
CA ASP A 577 20.00 26.87 -48.48
C ASP A 577 19.60 28.35 -48.34
N LYS A 578 18.35 28.60 -47.92
CA LYS A 578 17.79 29.93 -47.67
C LYS A 578 17.70 30.19 -46.17
N PRO A 579 17.86 31.45 -45.70
CA PRO A 579 17.69 31.77 -44.29
C PRO A 579 16.25 31.50 -43.85
N GLY A 580 16.09 30.58 -42.89
CA GLY A 580 14.79 30.23 -42.34
C GLY A 580 14.09 31.38 -41.61
N ARG A 581 12.84 31.14 -41.24
CA ARG A 581 11.99 32.08 -40.49
C ARG A 581 12.71 32.56 -39.23
N ALA A 582 12.63 33.86 -38.95
CA ALA A 582 13.09 34.41 -37.67
C ALA A 582 12.18 33.91 -36.55
N LEU A 583 12.77 33.27 -35.54
CA LEU A 583 12.03 32.64 -34.45
C LEU A 583 11.56 33.66 -33.41
N ASN A 584 12.21 34.83 -33.33
CA ASN A 584 11.88 35.92 -32.40
C ASN A 584 11.78 35.42 -30.95
N ILE A 585 12.65 34.47 -30.59
CA ILE A 585 12.79 33.94 -29.23
C ILE A 585 13.10 35.11 -28.30
N ARG A 586 12.30 35.28 -27.25
CA ARG A 586 12.49 36.33 -26.26
C ARG A 586 13.26 35.75 -25.07
N PRO A 587 14.28 36.46 -24.55
CA PRO A 587 14.83 36.10 -23.25
C PRO A 587 13.73 36.22 -22.19
N GLY A 588 13.69 35.26 -21.29
CA GLY A 588 12.83 35.24 -20.10
C GLY A 588 13.63 35.43 -18.83
N TYR A 589 14.82 34.85 -18.78
CA TYR A 589 15.65 34.77 -17.59
C TYR A 589 17.08 35.22 -17.89
N ALA A 590 17.70 35.92 -16.94
CA ALA A 590 19.14 36.18 -16.93
C ALA A 590 19.77 35.39 -15.80
N LEU A 591 20.61 34.41 -16.14
CA LEU A 591 21.34 33.58 -15.18
C LEU A 591 22.71 34.22 -14.96
N VAL A 592 22.99 34.62 -13.72
CA VAL A 592 24.16 35.44 -13.38
C VAL A 592 24.91 34.87 -12.17
N PRO A 593 26.25 35.03 -12.11
CA PRO A 593 27.00 34.87 -10.87
C PRO A 593 26.49 35.79 -9.77
N ILE A 594 26.64 35.39 -8.51
CA ILE A 594 26.18 36.16 -7.34
C ILE A 594 26.83 37.56 -7.27
N GLU A 595 28.07 37.70 -7.76
CA GLU A 595 28.81 38.97 -7.82
C GLU A 595 28.17 39.98 -8.80
N LEU A 596 27.40 39.47 -9.78
CA LEU A 596 26.74 40.28 -10.80
C LEU A 596 25.24 40.45 -10.55
N GLU A 597 24.66 39.80 -9.53
CA GLU A 597 23.22 39.84 -9.26
C GLU A 597 22.70 41.25 -8.94
N ASP A 598 23.31 41.95 -7.99
CA ASP A 598 22.95 43.34 -7.65
C ASP A 598 23.08 44.28 -8.87
N THR A 599 24.14 44.07 -9.68
CA THR A 599 24.38 44.84 -10.91
C THR A 599 23.30 44.57 -11.96
N ALA A 600 22.92 43.30 -12.15
CA ALA A 600 21.84 42.89 -13.04
C ALA A 600 20.49 43.45 -12.60
N LEU A 601 20.15 43.32 -11.31
CA LEU A 601 18.93 43.84 -10.71
C LEU A 601 18.85 45.37 -10.86
N GLN A 602 19.95 46.09 -10.61
CA GLN A 602 20.01 47.53 -10.83
C GLN A 602 19.78 47.89 -12.32
N LEU A 603 20.45 47.20 -13.25
CA LEU A 603 20.31 47.44 -14.69
C LEU A 603 18.92 47.13 -15.23
N ILE A 604 18.21 46.15 -14.68
CA ILE A 604 16.92 45.65 -15.18
C ILE A 604 15.73 46.32 -14.49
N ASN A 605 15.81 46.64 -13.19
CA ASN A 605 14.70 47.23 -12.44
C ASN A 605 14.74 48.77 -12.43
N SER A 606 15.92 49.39 -12.62
CA SER A 606 16.03 50.85 -12.63
C SER A 606 15.17 51.48 -13.74
N THR A 607 14.50 52.58 -13.38
CA THR A 607 13.64 53.35 -14.28
C THR A 607 14.44 54.25 -15.23
N SER A 608 15.61 54.70 -14.76
CA SER A 608 16.62 55.47 -15.51
C SER A 608 17.88 54.65 -15.75
N VAL A 609 18.75 55.14 -16.65
CA VAL A 609 20.08 54.55 -16.89
C VAL A 609 20.97 54.71 -15.65
N PRO A 610 21.55 53.62 -15.09
CA PRO A 610 22.51 53.73 -13.99
C PRO A 610 23.75 54.54 -14.40
N GLY A 611 24.24 55.41 -13.51
CA GLY A 611 25.35 56.33 -13.77
C GLY A 611 24.97 57.67 -14.42
N ALA A 612 23.68 57.91 -14.67
CA ALA A 612 23.18 59.25 -15.02
C ALA A 612 22.71 59.99 -13.75
N ASP A 613 23.57 60.85 -13.21
CA ASP A 613 23.20 61.76 -12.12
C ASP A 613 22.04 62.67 -12.56
N ALA A 614 21.01 62.74 -11.71
CA ALA A 614 19.75 63.45 -11.88
C ALA A 614 18.84 62.99 -13.05
N ASN A 615 17.55 62.82 -12.70
CA ASN A 615 16.34 62.72 -13.53
C ASN A 615 16.51 63.05 -15.04
N SER A 616 17.07 62.13 -15.80
CA SER A 616 17.45 62.42 -17.19
C SER A 616 16.26 62.39 -18.17
N GLY A 617 15.09 61.92 -17.72
CA GLY A 617 13.94 61.63 -18.58
C GLY A 617 14.15 60.47 -19.56
N ILE A 618 15.35 59.89 -19.59
CA ILE A 618 15.73 58.78 -20.46
C ILE A 618 15.23 57.47 -19.82
N ALA A 619 14.14 56.95 -20.36
CA ALA A 619 13.61 55.65 -19.96
C ALA A 619 14.60 54.52 -20.30
N ASN A 620 14.84 53.64 -19.33
CA ASN A 620 15.69 52.46 -19.51
C ASN A 620 15.11 51.50 -20.58
N PRO A 621 15.79 51.26 -21.73
CA PRO A 621 15.26 50.42 -22.82
C PRO A 621 15.26 48.91 -22.52
N ILE A 622 15.89 48.49 -21.42
CA ILE A 622 15.92 47.10 -20.95
C ILE A 622 15.14 46.91 -19.64
N LYS A 623 14.31 47.88 -19.21
CA LYS A 623 13.54 47.73 -17.97
C LYS A 623 12.62 46.50 -18.00
N GLY A 624 12.72 45.63 -16.99
CA GLY A 624 11.81 44.49 -16.76
C GLY A 624 11.72 43.50 -17.94
N PHE A 625 12.81 43.32 -18.71
CA PHE A 625 12.79 42.48 -19.91
C PHE A 625 13.09 41.00 -19.67
N VAL A 626 13.64 40.68 -18.49
CA VAL A 626 13.99 39.33 -17.99
C VAL A 626 13.88 39.31 -16.47
N ASP A 627 13.62 38.14 -15.92
CA ASP A 627 13.73 37.86 -14.50
C ASP A 627 15.19 37.47 -14.20
N VAL A 628 15.83 38.08 -13.18
CA VAL A 628 17.22 37.77 -12.79
C VAL A 628 17.24 36.55 -11.87
N ILE A 629 18.22 35.68 -12.07
CA ILE A 629 18.51 34.52 -11.22
C ILE A 629 20.01 34.56 -10.91
N GLY A 630 20.37 34.96 -9.68
CA GLY A 630 21.70 34.71 -9.12
C GLY A 630 21.85 33.23 -8.78
N GLU A 631 22.98 32.62 -9.17
CA GLU A 631 23.26 31.20 -8.93
C GLU A 631 24.72 31.01 -8.50
N PRO A 632 25.00 30.42 -7.31
CA PRO A 632 26.37 30.27 -6.80
C PRO A 632 27.24 29.37 -7.70
N ARG A 633 26.65 28.32 -8.30
CA ARG A 633 27.34 27.40 -9.22
C ARG A 633 27.89 28.09 -10.47
N LEU A 634 27.32 29.24 -10.86
CA LEU A 634 27.86 30.04 -11.97
C LEU A 634 29.10 30.83 -11.53
N SER A 635 29.11 31.35 -10.31
CA SER A 635 30.25 32.05 -9.72
C SER A 635 31.48 31.14 -9.61
N ASP A 636 31.29 29.89 -9.17
CA ASP A 636 32.35 28.87 -9.11
C ASP A 636 32.99 28.59 -10.49
N ALA A 637 32.21 28.70 -11.57
CA ALA A 637 32.70 28.51 -12.93
C ALA A 637 33.32 29.79 -13.52
N SER A 638 32.73 30.96 -13.27
CA SER A 638 33.25 32.28 -13.62
C SER A 638 32.39 33.39 -13.00
N THR A 639 33.03 34.26 -12.21
CA THR A 639 32.41 35.46 -11.61
C THR A 639 32.03 36.57 -12.62
N GLU A 640 32.43 36.44 -13.89
CA GLU A 640 32.19 37.45 -14.94
C GLU A 640 31.18 36.96 -16.01
N ALA A 641 31.11 35.65 -16.28
CA ALA A 641 30.31 35.12 -17.37
C ALA A 641 28.81 34.99 -17.00
N TRP A 642 27.94 35.52 -17.84
CA TRP A 642 26.49 35.54 -17.63
C TRP A 642 25.73 34.99 -18.83
N TYR A 643 24.49 34.56 -18.62
CA TYR A 643 23.69 33.84 -19.62
C TYR A 643 22.27 34.40 -19.72
N LEU A 644 21.66 34.30 -20.90
CA LEU A 644 20.22 34.50 -21.08
C LEU A 644 19.55 33.18 -21.49
N ALA A 645 18.40 32.88 -20.89
CA ALA A 645 17.56 31.74 -21.23
C ALA A 645 16.14 32.16 -21.65
N ALA A 646 15.51 31.37 -22.52
CA ALA A 646 14.22 31.70 -23.11
C ALA A 646 13.05 31.44 -22.15
N LYS A 647 11.98 32.26 -22.26
CA LYS A 647 10.70 31.94 -21.61
C LYS A 647 9.97 30.88 -22.44
N GLY A 648 10.34 29.60 -22.27
CA GLY A 648 9.78 28.50 -23.08
C GLY A 648 10.43 27.11 -22.96
N GLY A 649 11.49 26.90 -22.15
CA GLY A 649 11.93 25.57 -21.71
C GLY A 649 12.67 24.66 -22.70
N ASP A 650 12.34 24.67 -23.99
CA ASP A 650 12.79 23.67 -25.00
C ASP A 650 14.32 23.59 -25.26
N THR A 651 15.16 24.32 -24.51
CA THR A 651 16.62 24.33 -24.67
C THR A 651 17.37 23.26 -23.90
N ILE A 652 16.96 22.99 -22.65
CA ILE A 652 17.56 21.94 -21.80
C ILE A 652 16.40 21.13 -21.22
N GLU A 653 16.43 19.82 -21.47
CA GLU A 653 15.48 18.88 -20.90
C GLU A 653 16.08 18.23 -19.66
N VAL A 654 15.34 18.29 -18.55
CA VAL A 654 15.52 17.42 -17.38
C VAL A 654 14.49 16.30 -17.52
N ALA A 655 14.96 15.11 -17.86
CA ALA A 655 14.13 13.93 -18.03
C ALA A 655 14.14 13.05 -16.78
N TYR A 656 12.96 12.56 -16.42
CA TYR A 656 12.72 11.69 -15.27
C TYR A 656 12.24 10.31 -15.72
N LEU A 657 12.57 9.26 -14.97
CA LEU A 657 12.07 7.90 -15.23
C LEU A 657 10.54 7.87 -15.05
N ASP A 658 9.81 7.46 -16.10
CA ASP A 658 8.34 7.36 -16.15
C ASP A 658 7.56 8.61 -15.65
N GLY A 659 8.22 9.77 -15.62
CA GLY A 659 7.65 11.02 -15.10
C GLY A 659 7.66 11.16 -13.57
N GLN A 660 8.34 10.27 -12.86
CA GLN A 660 8.54 10.37 -11.42
C GLN A 660 9.64 11.40 -11.11
N ASP A 661 9.25 12.64 -10.83
CA ASP A 661 10.18 13.74 -10.55
C ASP A 661 10.54 13.91 -9.06
N SER A 662 9.97 13.10 -8.16
CA SER A 662 10.30 13.03 -6.74
C SER A 662 11.26 11.87 -6.40
N PRO A 663 12.13 12.00 -5.37
CA PRO A 663 12.98 10.91 -4.92
C PRO A 663 12.16 9.68 -4.46
N TRP A 664 12.72 8.50 -4.68
CA TRP A 664 12.17 7.20 -4.29
C TRP A 664 12.95 6.62 -3.11
N ILE A 665 12.26 5.88 -2.25
CA ILE A 665 12.86 5.30 -1.03
C ILE A 665 12.54 3.81 -0.94
N GLU A 666 13.56 3.01 -0.65
CA GLU A 666 13.45 1.59 -0.34
C GLU A 666 14.13 1.28 0.99
N GLN A 667 13.63 0.27 1.70
CA GLN A 667 14.16 -0.15 2.98
C GLN A 667 14.67 -1.59 2.94
N GLN A 668 15.76 -1.86 3.64
CA GLN A 668 16.23 -3.21 3.95
C GLN A 668 16.44 -3.36 5.46
N GLU A 669 15.85 -4.41 6.02
CA GLU A 669 16.11 -4.87 7.39
C GLU A 669 17.43 -5.65 7.42
N GLY A 670 18.33 -5.28 8.34
CA GLY A 670 19.77 -5.52 8.17
C GLY A 670 20.39 -6.54 9.12
N PHE A 671 21.19 -7.45 8.56
CA PHE A 671 22.17 -8.30 9.28
C PHE A 671 23.51 -7.57 9.51
N THR A 672 23.80 -6.54 8.71
CA THR A 672 25.07 -5.76 8.72
C THR A 672 25.04 -4.55 9.64
N VAL A 673 23.85 -4.00 9.91
CA VAL A 673 23.63 -2.90 10.86
C VAL A 673 22.53 -3.31 11.80
N ASP A 674 22.78 -3.08 13.09
CA ASP A 674 21.82 -3.28 14.16
C ASP A 674 20.68 -2.24 14.10
N GLY A 675 19.77 -2.39 13.14
CA GLY A 675 18.69 -1.44 12.84
C GLY A 675 18.15 -1.57 11.41
N VAL A 676 17.75 -0.44 10.83
CA VAL A 676 17.15 -0.33 9.49
C VAL A 676 18.09 0.43 8.56
N THR A 677 18.29 -0.07 7.33
CA THR A 677 18.98 0.68 6.27
C THR A 677 17.97 1.16 5.24
N THR A 678 18.02 2.46 4.95
CA THR A 678 17.12 3.16 4.03
C THR A 678 17.94 3.67 2.86
N LYS A 679 17.49 3.36 1.64
CA LYS A 679 18.07 3.81 0.38
C LYS A 679 17.19 4.91 -0.21
N VAL A 680 17.76 6.09 -0.41
CA VAL A 680 17.12 7.18 -1.18
C VAL A 680 17.75 7.20 -2.57
N ARG A 681 16.93 7.20 -3.63
CA ARG A 681 17.40 7.35 -5.01
C ARG A 681 16.55 8.33 -5.81
N ILE A 682 17.12 8.89 -6.87
CA ILE A 682 16.41 9.63 -7.91
C ILE A 682 17.00 9.29 -9.27
N ASP A 683 16.14 9.11 -10.27
CA ASP A 683 16.50 8.73 -11.64
C ASP A 683 16.28 9.93 -12.57
N ALA A 684 17.38 10.59 -12.95
CA ALA A 684 17.36 11.83 -13.72
C ALA A 684 18.39 11.79 -14.86
N GLY A 685 18.06 12.46 -15.96
CA GLY A 685 18.97 12.70 -17.08
C GLY A 685 18.82 14.13 -17.58
N VAL A 686 19.93 14.82 -17.83
CA VAL A 686 19.91 16.21 -18.32
C VAL A 686 20.63 16.29 -19.67
N SER A 687 20.01 16.93 -20.66
CA SER A 687 20.64 17.16 -21.96
C SER A 687 20.20 18.47 -22.62
N ALA A 688 21.11 19.08 -23.38
CA ALA A 688 20.82 20.26 -24.18
C ALA A 688 20.17 19.84 -25.52
N LEU A 689 18.95 20.33 -25.77
CA LEU A 689 18.17 20.01 -26.97
C LEU A 689 18.34 21.03 -28.08
N ASP A 690 18.36 22.33 -27.74
CA ASP A 690 18.52 23.43 -28.70
C ASP A 690 19.40 24.54 -28.10
N TYR A 691 20.34 25.03 -28.91
CA TYR A 691 21.24 26.13 -28.57
C TYR A 691 20.59 27.52 -28.75
N ARG A 692 19.47 27.63 -29.48
CA ARG A 692 18.90 28.93 -29.92
C ARG A 692 18.23 29.72 -28.81
N GLY A 693 17.67 29.05 -27.80
CA GLY A 693 17.05 29.71 -26.65
C GLY A 693 18.02 30.05 -25.52
N LEU A 694 19.32 29.83 -25.71
CA LEU A 694 20.38 30.20 -24.77
C LEU A 694 21.34 31.19 -25.44
N VAL A 695 21.89 32.13 -24.67
CA VAL A 695 23.03 32.98 -25.07
C VAL A 695 24.01 33.09 -23.91
N LYS A 696 25.30 32.88 -24.16
CA LYS A 696 26.39 33.10 -23.19
C LYS A 696 27.12 34.41 -23.51
N SER A 697 27.45 35.16 -22.47
CA SER A 697 28.42 36.25 -22.55
C SER A 697 29.67 35.92 -21.76
N ALA A 698 30.84 36.25 -22.31
CA ALA A 698 32.13 35.97 -21.69
C ALA A 698 32.53 36.93 -20.56
N GLY A 699 31.75 37.98 -20.28
CA GLY A 699 31.93 38.87 -19.13
C GLY A 699 33.03 39.95 -19.24
N LYS A 700 33.96 39.79 -20.19
CA LYS A 700 35.15 40.65 -20.38
C LYS A 700 34.87 42.00 -21.08
#